data_AF-A0A9P8SB17-F1
#
_entry.id   AF-A0A9P8SB17-F1
#
_cell.length_a   1.000
_cell.length_b   1.000
_cell.length_c   1.000
_cell.angle_alpha   90.00
_cell.angle_beta   90.00
_cell.angle_gamma   90.00
#
_symmetry.space_group_name_H-M   'P 1'
#
loop_
_entity.id
_entity.type
_entity.pdbx_description
1 polymer ?
#
loop_
_entity_poly.entity_id
_entity_poly.type
_entity_poly.pdbx_seq_one_letter_code
_entity_poly.pdbx_strand_id
1 'polypeptide(L)'
;MAAAIRPGRKPGPTSAALNCRPEGPVLPKPKLSGSPIFKSAGENLTKTLDDAVKGVIKARWPVENVSFSLAVVSTDQESAGVPIWEYHHRAERNDRGVKNITRNSQYLIGSVSKVISDYILLNSGVDIDRPVTDFLPKLNSSRSKVRWKDITLRMLGSQLSGAPTNNGFSEYYYLKELFVQSGFPPLKDSDYPPCGVIGLNKGCSANEILEGMIAQYPVTAPMERPAYSNIAFVVFAMALQEATGKNYTELVADIVSKPLDLRSTLPSPGDDDRAVIPPGESSWGADYGYNAPGGGLVSSVTDLSKFTHALLTRSLDLTPTQIRKWLKPEDWTGAYSAVGMPWEFFRPLTLTPSHPHPVTVAGKGGGAQLYSSQLNVVDEYGMGLVMLSAGNPGASIALSDALLATFVPAADEASRDQAEKQYARTFKSERTNTQSKLIEATFKLDNDSLVISEIRDGGNDVFGGIKKIWGLTMGQYTATFGSTMRLFPTDLYQTTQMEGRNVTAEVWRLWPEFGEPLESDMPGSNLGFENCLQWALGDWIHYGKEPLDRVIFYKDASQHVVGFEMPFLRSGILKPIGLTEPTTLQRLKLQPQSSQPSPDTTARATDWHEGSMAGGRKAKPAPPARPTNTLIVDNGAYTLKAGIVANGQVGEPRIIPNCVVRDRSRKVFLGSDIAKCRDFGELQFRRPVEKGFIVNWEAQKEIWDQELFDNAATKCDPTEARLILSEPPNGLPALQTNCDQVVFEEYGFASYYRGIGSTFNAYHDIQSLFRTPKDAPTAANVPAEVMLVVDSGYSHTTITPLLRGQPLHSAVRRLDVGGNLLTNYLARLLSLRHFDMRNETYIVNEMKESACYVTLDFKSDLEKTWKGTRGEKRPSYISGDGIVKDYVLPDFHSNTKGSLREYDPTRHTKARKLAAAGQTDEDVLTLRNERFAVPELIFNPLDMGMRQPGLPDLIQQSLQQLPMGLWPGLLANIVVVGGNTLFDGFIQRLQKEVVQRVPDDCVVRVARPVDPVTSTWFGAANLASHPNIEKLVVTKKEYEELGSALVARKFFAGLNLT
;
A
#
# COMPACT_ATOMS: atom_id res chain seq x y z
N MET A 1 15.14 -8.88 -31.69
CA MET A 1 13.72 -8.45 -31.70
C MET A 1 13.20 -8.68 -30.29
N ALA A 2 12.66 -7.74 -29.53
CA ALA A 2 12.31 -6.32 -29.68
C ALA A 2 12.41 -5.74 -28.25
N ALA A 3 13.16 -4.67 -27.99
CA ALA A 3 12.65 -3.29 -27.90
C ALA A 3 11.35 -3.21 -27.06
N ALA A 4 11.23 -2.49 -25.95
CA ALA A 4 12.03 -1.45 -25.29
C ALA A 4 11.45 -1.27 -23.84
N ILE A 5 11.94 -0.50 -22.86
CA ILE A 5 12.02 0.97 -22.75
C ILE A 5 12.55 1.27 -21.33
N ARG A 6 13.33 2.35 -21.22
CA ARG A 6 13.80 3.01 -19.98
C ARG A 6 12.64 3.36 -19.01
N PRO A 7 12.79 3.26 -17.67
CA PRO A 7 12.05 4.14 -16.78
C PRO A 7 12.75 5.50 -16.77
N GLY A 8 12.47 6.30 -17.81
CA GLY A 8 12.59 7.75 -17.70
C GLY A 8 11.54 8.24 -16.69
N ARG A 9 11.95 9.15 -15.81
CA ARG A 9 11.13 10.05 -14.97
C ARG A 9 9.63 9.76 -15.01
N LYS A 10 9.09 9.10 -13.98
CA LYS A 10 7.75 9.48 -13.55
C LYS A 10 7.94 10.66 -12.60
N PRO A 11 7.44 11.86 -12.91
CA PRO A 11 7.29 12.86 -11.89
C PRO A 11 6.44 12.22 -10.77
N GLY A 12 6.77 12.44 -9.49
CA GLY A 12 5.74 12.30 -8.44
C GLY A 12 4.51 13.07 -8.91
N PRO A 13 3.26 12.67 -8.60
CA PRO A 13 2.08 13.05 -9.38
C PRO A 13 1.99 14.57 -9.56
N THR A 14 2.62 15.08 -10.63
CA THR A 14 2.45 16.41 -11.20
C THR A 14 1.24 16.39 -12.14
N SER A 15 0.43 15.34 -12.05
CA SER A 15 -0.96 15.30 -12.45
C SER A 15 -1.75 14.98 -11.19
N ALA A 16 -2.09 16.02 -10.43
CA ALA A 16 -3.27 16.00 -9.57
C ALA A 16 -4.57 15.97 -10.40
N ALA A 17 -4.48 15.85 -11.74
CA ALA A 17 -5.53 16.19 -12.68
C ALA A 17 -6.80 15.35 -12.52
N LEU A 18 -6.67 14.07 -12.16
CA LEU A 18 -7.79 13.13 -12.11
C LEU A 18 -8.01 12.45 -10.75
N ASN A 19 -7.20 12.73 -9.73
CA ASN A 19 -7.40 12.11 -8.40
C ASN A 19 -8.72 12.56 -7.74
N CYS A 20 -9.10 13.83 -7.94
CA CYS A 20 -10.32 14.43 -7.40
C CYS A 20 -11.39 14.71 -8.47
N ARG A 21 -11.33 14.00 -9.60
CA ARG A 21 -12.37 14.03 -10.62
C ARG A 21 -13.72 13.57 -10.03
N PRO A 22 -14.86 13.97 -10.62
CA PRO A 22 -16.14 13.36 -10.27
C PRO A 22 -16.11 11.85 -10.55
N GLU A 23 -16.67 11.07 -9.63
CA GLU A 23 -16.76 9.61 -9.76
C GLU A 23 -17.66 9.24 -10.94
N GLY A 24 -17.17 8.35 -11.83
CA GLY A 24 -17.87 7.96 -13.06
C GLY A 24 -16.90 7.78 -14.23
N PRO A 25 -17.37 7.79 -15.49
CA PRO A 25 -16.49 7.75 -16.65
C PRO A 25 -15.63 9.03 -16.78
N VAL A 26 -14.33 8.89 -17.11
CA VAL A 26 -13.48 10.02 -17.52
C VAL A 26 -13.91 10.54 -18.91
N LEU A 27 -14.27 9.61 -19.78
CA LEU A 27 -14.72 9.82 -21.15
C LEU A 27 -15.92 8.90 -21.42
N PRO A 28 -16.73 9.15 -22.47
CA PRO A 28 -17.92 8.38 -22.77
C PRO A 28 -17.63 6.89 -22.88
N LYS A 29 -18.58 6.08 -22.41
CA LYS A 29 -18.47 4.62 -22.48
C LYS A 29 -18.12 4.18 -23.92
N PRO A 30 -17.05 3.40 -24.12
CA PRO A 30 -16.63 2.99 -25.45
C PRO A 30 -17.54 1.93 -26.05
N LYS A 31 -17.61 1.86 -27.38
CA LYS A 31 -18.05 0.65 -28.08
C LYS A 31 -16.88 -0.34 -28.17
N LEU A 32 -16.92 -1.40 -27.37
CA LEU A 32 -15.84 -2.37 -27.24
C LEU A 32 -15.87 -3.45 -28.34
N SER A 33 -17.04 -3.90 -28.77
CA SER A 33 -17.17 -5.03 -29.72
C SER A 33 -16.55 -4.73 -31.09
N GLY A 34 -16.64 -3.47 -31.53
CA GLY A 34 -16.07 -2.99 -32.80
C GLY A 34 -14.66 -2.40 -32.69
N SER A 35 -14.06 -2.36 -31.50
CA SER A 35 -12.77 -1.69 -31.28
C SER A 35 -11.58 -2.57 -31.70
N PRO A 36 -10.73 -2.12 -32.64
CA PRO A 36 -9.51 -2.85 -33.01
C PRO A 36 -8.52 -2.99 -31.86
N ILE A 37 -8.44 -1.97 -30.99
CA ILE A 37 -7.59 -1.94 -29.80
C ILE A 37 -8.01 -3.06 -28.85
N PHE A 38 -9.32 -3.16 -28.58
CA PHE A 38 -9.88 -4.14 -27.67
C PHE A 38 -9.74 -5.57 -28.21
N LYS A 39 -10.00 -5.74 -29.51
CA LYS A 39 -9.82 -7.03 -30.19
C LYS A 39 -8.37 -7.51 -30.12
N SER A 40 -7.41 -6.63 -30.37
CA SER A 40 -5.98 -6.96 -30.28
C SER A 40 -5.56 -7.36 -28.87
N ALA A 41 -6.10 -6.69 -27.83
CA ALA A 41 -5.85 -7.06 -26.44
C ALA A 41 -6.37 -8.47 -26.13
N GLY A 42 -7.58 -8.81 -26.61
CA GLY A 42 -8.14 -10.15 -26.49
C GLY A 42 -7.32 -11.23 -27.21
N GLU A 43 -6.86 -10.96 -28.44
CA GLU A 43 -5.99 -11.88 -29.19
C GLU A 43 -4.65 -12.13 -28.47
N ASN A 44 -4.05 -11.08 -27.91
CA ASN A 44 -2.81 -11.18 -27.13
C ASN A 44 -3.00 -12.00 -25.85
N LEU A 45 -4.10 -11.80 -25.12
CA LEU A 45 -4.39 -12.59 -23.93
C LEU A 45 -4.68 -14.05 -24.27
N THR A 46 -5.43 -14.34 -25.34
CA THR A 46 -5.64 -15.71 -25.83
C THR A 46 -4.31 -16.41 -26.08
N LYS A 47 -3.37 -15.75 -26.78
CA LYS A 47 -2.04 -16.30 -27.01
C LYS A 47 -1.27 -16.54 -25.70
N THR A 48 -1.33 -15.60 -24.77
CA THR A 48 -0.67 -15.71 -23.46
C THR A 48 -1.23 -16.88 -22.65
N LEU A 49 -2.55 -17.09 -22.67
CA LEU A 49 -3.20 -18.21 -22.01
C LEU A 49 -2.85 -19.54 -22.68
N ASP A 50 -2.80 -19.59 -24.01
CA ASP A 50 -2.35 -20.78 -24.75
C ASP A 50 -0.91 -21.15 -24.40
N ASP A 51 -0.02 -20.16 -24.31
CA ASP A 51 1.37 -20.35 -23.89
C ASP A 51 1.45 -20.82 -22.42
N ALA A 52 0.57 -20.32 -21.54
CA ALA A 52 0.51 -20.75 -20.14
C ALA A 52 0.04 -22.20 -20.03
N VAL A 53 -0.99 -22.56 -20.79
CA VAL A 53 -1.57 -23.90 -20.84
C VAL A 53 -0.58 -24.91 -21.44
N LYS A 54 0.19 -24.52 -22.46
CA LYS A 54 1.23 -25.37 -23.07
C LYS A 54 2.52 -25.45 -22.25
N GLY A 55 2.60 -24.72 -21.13
CA GLY A 55 3.80 -24.65 -20.30
C GLY A 55 4.96 -23.84 -20.89
N VAL A 56 4.71 -23.05 -21.94
CA VAL A 56 5.68 -22.11 -22.54
C VAL A 56 5.96 -20.97 -21.58
N ILE A 57 4.93 -20.48 -20.88
CA ILE A 57 5.09 -19.54 -19.76
C ILE A 57 4.62 -20.18 -18.45
N LYS A 58 5.26 -19.82 -17.35
CA LYS A 58 4.95 -20.39 -16.03
C LYS A 58 3.61 -19.85 -15.53
N ALA A 59 2.57 -20.66 -15.66
CA ALA A 59 1.22 -20.36 -15.18
C ALA A 59 1.17 -20.09 -13.65
N ARG A 60 1.99 -20.80 -12.85
CA ARG A 60 1.98 -20.78 -11.36
C ARG A 60 0.77 -21.48 -10.72
N TRP A 61 0.01 -22.25 -11.48
CA TRP A 61 -0.95 -23.24 -11.00
C TRP A 61 -0.76 -24.57 -11.76
N PRO A 62 -1.23 -25.72 -11.22
CA PRO A 62 -1.14 -27.01 -11.91
C PRO A 62 -2.14 -27.05 -13.08
N VAL A 63 -1.69 -26.68 -14.28
CA VAL A 63 -2.50 -26.58 -15.50
C VAL A 63 -3.24 -27.88 -15.78
N GLU A 64 -2.57 -29.02 -15.60
CA GLU A 64 -3.12 -30.35 -15.83
C GLU A 64 -4.29 -30.72 -14.91
N ASN A 65 -4.54 -29.94 -13.83
CA ASN A 65 -5.62 -30.13 -12.87
C ASN A 65 -6.68 -29.02 -12.87
N VAL A 66 -6.49 -27.92 -13.59
CA VAL A 66 -7.34 -26.73 -13.51
C VAL A 66 -8.05 -26.48 -14.83
N SER A 67 -9.36 -26.71 -14.86
CA SER A 67 -10.21 -26.30 -15.97
C SER A 67 -10.79 -24.92 -15.70
N PHE A 68 -10.95 -24.07 -16.71
CA PHE A 68 -11.49 -22.73 -16.52
C PHE A 68 -12.18 -22.18 -17.76
N SER A 69 -12.99 -21.15 -17.54
CA SER A 69 -13.69 -20.39 -18.56
C SER A 69 -13.69 -18.92 -18.19
N LEU A 70 -13.27 -18.09 -19.13
CA LEU A 70 -13.15 -16.64 -18.99
C LEU A 70 -14.05 -15.97 -20.02
N ALA A 71 -14.62 -14.82 -19.69
CA ALA A 71 -15.39 -14.03 -20.63
C ALA A 71 -15.37 -12.53 -20.33
N VAL A 72 -15.52 -11.73 -21.38
CA VAL A 72 -15.73 -10.29 -21.33
C VAL A 72 -17.10 -9.96 -21.89
N VAL A 73 -17.89 -9.26 -21.09
CA VAL A 73 -19.25 -8.81 -21.39
C VAL A 73 -19.20 -7.30 -21.64
N SER A 74 -19.93 -6.80 -22.64
CA SER A 74 -19.99 -5.38 -22.97
C SER A 74 -21.41 -4.94 -23.31
N THR A 75 -21.75 -3.68 -23.03
CA THR A 75 -23.06 -3.09 -23.39
C THR A 75 -23.39 -3.12 -24.88
N ASP A 76 -22.39 -3.28 -25.76
CA ASP A 76 -22.53 -3.23 -27.22
C ASP A 76 -22.30 -4.59 -27.90
N GLN A 77 -22.43 -5.70 -27.16
CA GLN A 77 -22.37 -7.05 -27.71
C GLN A 77 -23.65 -7.40 -28.49
N GLU A 78 -23.52 -8.20 -29.55
CA GLU A 78 -24.64 -8.52 -30.45
C GLU A 78 -25.77 -9.31 -29.76
N SER A 79 -25.42 -10.18 -28.80
CA SER A 79 -26.37 -11.00 -28.06
C SER A 79 -25.94 -11.12 -26.61
N ALA A 80 -26.89 -10.94 -25.68
CA ALA A 80 -26.62 -10.92 -24.23
C ALA A 80 -25.89 -12.18 -23.70
N GLY A 81 -26.11 -13.35 -24.32
CA GLY A 81 -25.45 -14.61 -23.95
C GLY A 81 -24.14 -14.91 -24.67
N VAL A 82 -23.70 -14.01 -25.57
CA VAL A 82 -22.47 -14.16 -26.35
C VAL A 82 -21.50 -13.06 -25.94
N PRO A 83 -20.51 -13.36 -25.08
CA PRO A 83 -19.51 -12.37 -24.68
C PRO A 83 -18.68 -11.92 -25.89
N ILE A 84 -18.13 -10.71 -25.83
CA ILE A 84 -17.29 -10.14 -26.91
C ILE A 84 -15.92 -10.81 -27.00
N TRP A 85 -15.51 -11.49 -25.93
CA TRP A 85 -14.33 -12.35 -25.88
C TRP A 85 -14.58 -13.47 -24.87
N GLU A 86 -14.14 -14.68 -25.18
CA GLU A 86 -14.16 -15.81 -24.26
C GLU A 86 -12.97 -16.73 -24.48
N TYR A 87 -12.59 -17.45 -23.43
CA TYR A 87 -11.55 -18.47 -23.47
C TYR A 87 -11.94 -19.65 -22.59
N HIS A 88 -11.76 -20.87 -23.10
CA HIS A 88 -12.09 -22.10 -22.41
C HIS A 88 -10.91 -23.05 -22.41
N HIS A 89 -10.56 -23.57 -21.24
CA HIS A 89 -9.52 -24.58 -21.10
C HIS A 89 -10.00 -25.75 -20.27
N ARG A 90 -9.86 -26.96 -20.81
CA ARG A 90 -10.07 -28.20 -20.08
C ARG A 90 -8.72 -28.80 -19.71
N ALA A 91 -8.56 -29.06 -18.42
CA ALA A 91 -7.40 -29.74 -17.87
C ALA A 91 -7.33 -31.20 -18.33
N GLU A 92 -6.13 -31.71 -18.58
CA GLU A 92 -5.92 -33.09 -19.04
C GLU A 92 -6.46 -34.14 -18.06
N ARG A 93 -6.36 -33.88 -16.75
CA ARG A 93 -6.81 -34.80 -15.70
C ARG A 93 -8.28 -34.61 -15.32
N ASN A 94 -9.01 -33.73 -16.00
CA ASN A 94 -10.45 -33.61 -15.83
C ASN A 94 -11.15 -34.70 -16.66
N ASP A 95 -11.39 -35.87 -16.07
CA ASP A 95 -11.93 -37.07 -16.73
C ASP A 95 -13.45 -37.27 -16.54
N ARG A 96 -14.12 -36.42 -15.76
CA ARG A 96 -15.56 -36.50 -15.45
C ARG A 96 -16.31 -35.26 -15.92
N GLY A 97 -17.61 -35.42 -16.17
CA GLY A 97 -18.47 -34.36 -16.68
C GLY A 97 -18.24 -34.06 -18.17
N VAL A 98 -18.32 -32.80 -18.56
CA VAL A 98 -18.32 -32.37 -19.96
C VAL A 98 -16.96 -32.59 -20.64
N LYS A 99 -16.98 -33.23 -21.83
CA LYS A 99 -15.76 -33.52 -22.60
C LYS A 99 -15.14 -32.29 -23.26
N ASN A 100 -15.99 -31.37 -23.73
CA ASN A 100 -15.60 -30.11 -24.35
C ASN A 100 -16.21 -28.96 -23.55
N ILE A 101 -15.36 -28.15 -22.94
CA ILE A 101 -15.83 -26.98 -22.21
C ILE A 101 -16.26 -25.92 -23.21
N THR A 102 -17.46 -25.41 -23.02
CA THR A 102 -18.05 -24.31 -23.79
C THR A 102 -18.62 -23.28 -22.84
N ARG A 103 -19.05 -22.14 -23.37
CA ARG A 103 -19.78 -21.12 -22.59
C ARG A 103 -21.03 -21.63 -21.85
N ASN A 104 -21.61 -22.75 -22.29
CA ASN A 104 -22.79 -23.37 -21.69
C ASN A 104 -22.45 -24.44 -20.63
N SER A 105 -21.17 -24.73 -20.42
CA SER A 105 -20.71 -25.66 -19.38
C SER A 105 -20.95 -25.07 -17.99
N GLN A 106 -21.35 -25.92 -17.04
CA GLN A 106 -21.72 -25.50 -15.70
C GLN A 106 -20.55 -25.57 -14.71
N TYR A 107 -20.50 -24.58 -13.85
CA TYR A 107 -19.58 -24.48 -12.72
C TYR A 107 -20.38 -24.19 -11.45
N LEU A 108 -19.89 -24.67 -10.32
CA LEU A 108 -20.35 -24.19 -9.02
C LEU A 108 -19.73 -22.80 -8.79
N ILE A 109 -20.57 -21.78 -8.58
CA ILE A 109 -20.10 -20.38 -8.59
C ILE A 109 -19.87 -19.81 -7.18
N GLY A 110 -19.97 -20.64 -6.14
CA GLY A 110 -19.68 -20.22 -4.77
C GLY A 110 -20.41 -18.93 -4.41
N SER A 111 -19.72 -18.02 -3.72
CA SER A 111 -20.29 -16.75 -3.26
C SER A 111 -20.65 -15.72 -4.35
N VAL A 112 -20.41 -15.98 -5.65
CA VAL A 112 -21.07 -15.18 -6.72
C VAL A 112 -22.60 -15.36 -6.65
N SER A 113 -23.08 -16.47 -6.08
CA SER A 113 -24.50 -16.69 -5.74
C SER A 113 -25.13 -15.56 -4.92
N LYS A 114 -24.34 -14.84 -4.12
CA LYS A 114 -24.82 -13.72 -3.32
C LYS A 114 -25.30 -12.56 -4.18
N VAL A 115 -24.67 -12.33 -5.35
CA VAL A 115 -25.10 -11.28 -6.28
C VAL A 115 -26.52 -11.56 -6.78
N ILE A 116 -26.81 -12.82 -7.07
CA ILE A 116 -28.16 -13.27 -7.46
C ILE A 116 -29.13 -13.15 -6.28
N SER A 117 -28.69 -13.50 -5.07
CA SER A 117 -29.52 -13.40 -3.85
C SER A 117 -29.88 -11.96 -3.50
N ASP A 118 -28.95 -11.02 -3.67
CA ASP A 118 -29.22 -9.60 -3.44
C ASP A 118 -30.10 -9.00 -4.53
N TYR A 119 -29.97 -9.45 -5.79
CA TYR A 119 -30.92 -9.09 -6.83
C TYR A 119 -32.34 -9.57 -6.48
N ILE A 120 -32.48 -10.80 -5.98
CA ILE A 120 -33.76 -11.32 -5.46
C ILE A 120 -34.28 -10.45 -4.33
N LEU A 121 -33.44 -10.09 -3.36
CA LEU A 121 -33.83 -9.23 -2.24
C LEU A 121 -34.31 -7.86 -2.73
N LEU A 122 -33.57 -7.22 -3.64
CA LEU A 122 -33.89 -5.91 -4.21
C LEU A 122 -35.14 -5.91 -5.08
N ASN A 123 -35.46 -7.03 -5.75
CA ASN A 123 -36.64 -7.17 -6.60
C ASN A 123 -37.79 -8.00 -5.97
N SER A 124 -37.71 -8.31 -4.68
CA SER A 124 -38.72 -9.11 -3.97
C SER A 124 -40.03 -8.36 -3.70
N GLY A 125 -40.01 -7.03 -3.78
CA GLY A 125 -41.11 -6.16 -3.33
C GLY A 125 -41.23 -6.01 -1.80
N VAL A 126 -40.34 -6.66 -1.03
CA VAL A 126 -40.29 -6.53 0.44
C VAL A 126 -39.54 -5.25 0.83
N ASP A 127 -40.01 -4.58 1.88
CA ASP A 127 -39.28 -3.46 2.49
C ASP A 127 -38.04 -3.98 3.22
N ILE A 128 -36.88 -3.77 2.60
CA ILE A 128 -35.60 -4.30 3.07
C ILE A 128 -34.99 -3.51 4.24
N ASP A 129 -35.56 -2.36 4.58
CA ASP A 129 -35.13 -1.55 5.73
C ASP A 129 -35.89 -1.91 7.02
N ARG A 130 -36.81 -2.88 6.96
CA ARG A 130 -37.45 -3.45 8.15
C ARG A 130 -36.53 -4.41 8.91
N PRO A 131 -36.66 -4.49 10.25
CA PRO A 131 -35.99 -5.49 11.06
C PRO A 131 -36.28 -6.92 10.59
N VAL A 132 -35.27 -7.78 10.60
CA VAL A 132 -35.43 -9.19 10.21
C VAL A 132 -36.39 -9.95 11.13
N THR A 133 -36.53 -9.51 12.39
CA THR A 133 -37.47 -10.10 13.37
C THR A 133 -38.93 -9.91 13.00
N ASP A 134 -39.26 -8.97 12.12
CA ASP A 134 -40.63 -8.78 11.62
C ASP A 134 -41.08 -9.95 10.73
N PHE A 135 -40.13 -10.61 10.08
CA PHE A 135 -40.34 -11.78 9.24
C PHE A 135 -40.01 -13.08 9.98
N LEU A 136 -38.99 -13.05 10.83
CA LEU A 136 -38.49 -14.19 11.60
C LEU A 136 -38.58 -13.91 13.12
N PRO A 137 -39.78 -13.93 13.72
CA PRO A 137 -39.99 -13.51 15.12
C PRO A 137 -39.25 -14.36 16.14
N LYS A 138 -38.88 -15.60 15.80
CA LYS A 138 -38.07 -16.48 16.66
C LYS A 138 -36.71 -15.88 17.02
N LEU A 139 -36.13 -15.04 16.16
CA LEU A 139 -34.85 -14.36 16.41
C LEU A 139 -34.96 -13.29 17.50
N ASN A 140 -36.17 -12.82 17.84
CA ASN A 140 -36.42 -11.88 18.93
C ASN A 140 -36.50 -12.60 20.29
N SER A 141 -35.52 -13.46 20.56
CA SER A 141 -35.42 -14.25 21.79
C SER A 141 -34.53 -13.55 22.80
N SER A 142 -34.91 -13.55 24.08
CA SER A 142 -34.07 -13.04 25.18
C SER A 142 -32.77 -13.85 25.37
N ARG A 143 -32.73 -15.09 24.84
CA ARG A 143 -31.51 -15.91 24.80
C ARG A 143 -30.52 -15.46 23.73
N SER A 144 -30.97 -14.64 22.78
CA SER A 144 -30.17 -14.27 21.62
C SER A 144 -29.02 -13.38 22.02
N LYS A 145 -27.80 -13.74 21.60
CA LYS A 145 -26.61 -12.91 21.83
C LYS A 145 -26.44 -11.83 20.76
N VAL A 146 -27.09 -12.00 19.61
CA VAL A 146 -27.20 -11.01 18.55
C VAL A 146 -28.52 -10.25 18.71
N ARG A 147 -28.47 -8.92 18.69
CA ARG A 147 -29.68 -8.08 18.75
C ARG A 147 -30.38 -8.01 17.39
N TRP A 148 -31.00 -9.11 16.97
CA TRP A 148 -31.64 -9.24 15.64
C TRP A 148 -32.74 -8.21 15.36
N LYS A 149 -33.40 -7.67 16.39
CA LYS A 149 -34.38 -6.58 16.24
C LYS A 149 -33.78 -5.27 15.68
N ASP A 150 -32.46 -5.10 15.79
CA ASP A 150 -31.74 -3.92 15.29
C ASP A 150 -31.16 -4.17 13.88
N ILE A 151 -31.31 -5.38 13.32
CA ILE A 151 -30.72 -5.79 12.05
C ILE A 151 -31.81 -5.81 10.97
N THR A 152 -31.60 -5.07 9.88
CA THR A 152 -32.52 -5.04 8.73
C THR A 152 -32.11 -6.05 7.64
N LEU A 153 -33.00 -6.33 6.68
CA LEU A 153 -32.65 -7.17 5.53
C LEU A 153 -31.51 -6.56 4.69
N ARG A 154 -31.48 -5.23 4.56
CA ARG A 154 -30.38 -4.50 3.91
C ARG A 154 -29.04 -4.82 4.55
N MET A 155 -28.94 -4.72 5.88
CA MET A 155 -27.71 -5.00 6.62
C MET A 155 -27.22 -6.44 6.42
N LEU A 156 -28.13 -7.39 6.21
CA LEU A 156 -27.78 -8.79 5.93
C LEU A 156 -27.15 -8.94 4.53
N GLY A 157 -27.69 -8.28 3.51
CA GLY A 157 -27.13 -8.28 2.16
C GLY A 157 -25.83 -7.46 2.03
N SER A 158 -25.68 -6.39 2.82
CA SER A 158 -24.52 -5.48 2.71
C SER A 158 -23.30 -5.83 3.55
N GLN A 159 -23.31 -6.98 4.24
CA GLN A 159 -22.25 -7.39 5.19
C GLN A 159 -22.12 -6.48 6.43
N LEU A 160 -23.15 -5.69 6.75
CA LEU A 160 -23.15 -4.74 7.88
C LEU A 160 -24.00 -5.21 9.07
N SER A 161 -24.58 -6.40 9.01
CA SER A 161 -25.38 -6.97 10.10
C SER A 161 -24.57 -7.36 11.35
N GLY A 162 -23.27 -7.63 11.19
CA GLY A 162 -22.45 -8.21 12.25
C GLY A 162 -22.77 -9.68 12.56
N ALA A 163 -23.61 -10.33 11.75
CA ALA A 163 -23.99 -11.73 11.91
C ALA A 163 -22.77 -12.66 11.80
N PRO A 164 -22.79 -13.83 12.48
CA PRO A 164 -21.75 -14.85 12.38
C PRO A 164 -21.42 -15.21 10.92
N THR A 165 -20.19 -15.63 10.63
CA THR A 165 -19.84 -15.95 9.24
C THR A 165 -20.58 -17.19 8.74
N ASN A 166 -20.66 -18.24 9.55
CA ASN A 166 -21.23 -19.54 9.22
C ASN A 166 -21.99 -20.13 10.42
N ASN A 167 -22.86 -21.12 10.17
CA ASN A 167 -23.46 -21.96 11.20
C ASN A 167 -23.08 -23.43 10.96
N GLY A 168 -22.22 -24.01 11.82
CA GLY A 168 -21.69 -25.38 11.67
C GLY A 168 -20.65 -25.58 10.57
N PHE A 169 -20.83 -24.92 9.40
CA PHE A 169 -20.04 -25.10 8.16
C PHE A 169 -18.53 -24.72 8.26
N SER A 170 -18.04 -24.30 9.42
CA SER A 170 -16.61 -24.04 9.68
C SER A 170 -16.02 -24.91 10.78
N GLU A 171 -16.77 -25.93 11.21
CA GLU A 171 -16.26 -26.97 12.09
C GLU A 171 -15.99 -28.24 11.30
N TYR A 172 -14.74 -28.70 11.40
CA TYR A 172 -14.23 -29.86 10.67
C TYR A 172 -14.01 -31.00 11.66
N TYR A 173 -14.94 -31.94 11.72
CA TYR A 173 -14.90 -33.03 12.70
C TYR A 173 -13.64 -33.89 12.55
N TYR A 174 -13.16 -34.09 11.33
CA TYR A 174 -11.92 -34.83 11.06
C TYR A 174 -10.65 -34.14 11.61
N LEU A 175 -10.70 -32.86 12.00
CA LEU A 175 -9.59 -32.18 12.69
C LEU A 175 -9.59 -32.40 14.21
N LYS A 176 -10.62 -33.06 14.77
CA LYS A 176 -10.75 -33.31 16.22
C LYS A 176 -9.47 -33.93 16.82
N GLU A 177 -8.92 -34.95 16.18
CA GLU A 177 -7.69 -35.59 16.65
C GLU A 177 -6.47 -34.66 16.54
N LEU A 178 -6.38 -33.87 15.47
CA LEU A 178 -5.29 -32.91 15.28
C LEU A 178 -5.30 -31.82 16.35
N PHE A 179 -6.48 -31.31 16.73
CA PHE A 179 -6.61 -30.35 17.82
C PHE A 179 -6.14 -30.96 19.14
N VAL A 180 -6.58 -32.17 19.47
CA VAL A 180 -6.15 -32.88 20.69
C VAL A 180 -4.64 -33.11 20.69
N GLN A 181 -4.07 -33.56 19.57
CA GLN A 181 -2.61 -33.74 19.43
C GLN A 181 -1.84 -32.43 19.55
N SER A 182 -2.46 -31.30 19.17
CA SER A 182 -1.88 -29.96 19.29
C SER A 182 -2.09 -29.32 20.67
N GLY A 183 -2.64 -30.06 21.64
CA GLY A 183 -2.80 -29.62 23.04
C GLY A 183 -4.12 -28.90 23.35
N PHE A 184 -5.09 -28.89 22.42
CA PHE A 184 -6.44 -28.40 22.70
C PHE A 184 -7.22 -29.42 23.55
N PRO A 185 -8.16 -28.97 24.41
CA PRO A 185 -8.97 -29.88 25.21
C PRO A 185 -9.83 -30.79 24.32
N PRO A 186 -10.01 -32.07 24.68
CA PRO A 186 -10.86 -32.98 23.91
C PRO A 186 -12.32 -32.56 23.99
N LEU A 187 -12.99 -32.57 22.83
CA LEU A 187 -14.42 -32.29 22.69
C LEU A 187 -15.23 -33.60 22.62
N LYS A 188 -16.40 -33.62 23.25
CA LYS A 188 -17.41 -34.66 23.04
C LYS A 188 -18.21 -34.34 21.79
N ASP A 189 -18.84 -35.34 21.18
CA ASP A 189 -19.67 -35.13 19.98
C ASP A 189 -20.88 -34.22 20.28
N SER A 190 -21.35 -34.21 21.54
CA SER A 190 -22.39 -33.29 22.02
C SER A 190 -21.96 -31.82 22.11
N ASP A 191 -20.65 -31.54 22.05
CA ASP A 191 -20.12 -30.17 22.10
C ASP A 191 -20.16 -29.50 20.71
N TYR A 192 -20.30 -30.31 19.66
CA TYR A 192 -20.48 -29.83 18.28
C TYR A 192 -21.94 -29.41 18.03
N PRO A 193 -22.19 -28.43 17.14
CA PRO A 193 -23.54 -28.11 16.68
C PRO A 193 -24.26 -29.35 16.12
N PRO A 194 -25.59 -29.46 16.32
CA PRO A 194 -26.36 -30.64 15.92
C PRO A 194 -26.43 -30.85 14.40
N CYS A 195 -26.06 -29.84 13.61
CA CYS A 195 -26.09 -29.85 12.15
C CYS A 195 -24.95 -28.98 11.56
N GLY A 196 -24.65 -29.19 10.27
CA GLY A 196 -23.72 -28.37 9.50
C GLY A 196 -22.23 -28.66 9.72
N VAL A 197 -21.87 -29.59 10.60
CA VAL A 197 -20.47 -29.93 10.94
C VAL A 197 -19.90 -30.91 9.92
N ILE A 198 -18.83 -30.48 9.25
CA ILE A 198 -18.22 -31.25 8.15
C ILE A 198 -17.61 -32.53 8.71
N GLY A 199 -18.06 -33.67 8.20
CA GLY A 199 -17.60 -35.01 8.60
C GLY A 199 -18.31 -35.62 9.81
N LEU A 200 -19.35 -34.96 10.37
CA LEU A 200 -20.13 -35.49 11.50
C LEU A 200 -21.63 -35.59 11.20
N ASN A 201 -22.26 -34.51 10.73
CA ASN A 201 -23.71 -34.44 10.54
C ASN A 201 -24.09 -33.72 9.22
N LYS A 202 -25.37 -33.80 8.84
CA LYS A 202 -25.89 -33.24 7.59
C LYS A 202 -26.15 -31.73 7.69
N GLY A 203 -26.53 -31.11 6.57
CA GLY A 203 -26.96 -29.71 6.54
C GLY A 203 -28.14 -29.42 7.49
N CYS A 204 -28.22 -28.17 7.94
CA CYS A 204 -29.22 -27.73 8.92
C CYS A 204 -30.61 -27.52 8.33
N SER A 205 -31.64 -27.86 9.11
CA SER A 205 -33.02 -27.41 8.89
C SER A 205 -33.21 -25.93 9.25
N ALA A 206 -34.31 -25.33 8.78
CA ALA A 206 -34.66 -23.94 9.11
C ALA A 206 -34.68 -23.65 10.62
N ASN A 207 -35.27 -24.55 11.42
CA ASN A 207 -35.33 -24.37 12.87
C ASN A 207 -33.96 -24.45 13.53
N GLU A 208 -33.09 -25.35 13.09
CA GLU A 208 -31.72 -25.47 13.62
C GLU A 208 -30.86 -24.26 13.26
N ILE A 209 -31.08 -23.66 12.07
CA ILE A 209 -30.44 -22.40 11.70
C ILE A 209 -30.87 -21.28 12.65
N LEU A 210 -32.17 -21.12 12.90
CA LEU A 210 -32.67 -20.07 13.80
C LEU A 210 -32.19 -20.24 15.24
N GLU A 211 -32.18 -21.47 15.78
CA GLU A 211 -31.62 -21.73 17.11
C GLU A 211 -30.11 -21.47 17.16
N GLY A 212 -29.37 -21.83 16.10
CA GLY A 212 -27.96 -21.46 15.95
C GLY A 212 -27.74 -19.94 16.01
N MET A 213 -28.57 -19.18 15.30
CA MET A 213 -28.51 -17.71 15.28
C MET A 213 -28.86 -17.04 16.62
N ILE A 214 -29.63 -17.71 17.47
CA ILE A 214 -29.87 -17.28 18.86
C ILE A 214 -28.63 -17.57 19.73
N ALA A 215 -27.99 -18.73 19.54
CA ALA A 215 -26.89 -19.18 20.40
C ALA A 215 -25.52 -18.55 20.07
N GLN A 216 -25.29 -18.16 18.82
CA GLN A 216 -24.02 -17.64 18.33
C GLN A 216 -23.78 -16.17 18.67
N TYR A 217 -22.50 -15.77 18.70
CA TYR A 217 -22.08 -14.42 19.03
C TYR A 217 -21.96 -13.53 17.77
N PRO A 218 -22.29 -12.23 17.85
CA PRO A 218 -22.02 -11.30 16.75
C PRO A 218 -20.50 -11.17 16.53
N VAL A 219 -20.09 -10.99 15.28
CA VAL A 219 -18.68 -10.70 14.90
C VAL A 219 -18.33 -9.25 15.23
N THR A 220 -19.28 -8.35 14.99
CA THR A 220 -19.21 -6.92 15.30
C THR A 220 -20.62 -6.40 15.59
N ALA A 221 -20.75 -5.22 16.18
CA ALA A 221 -22.06 -4.58 16.30
C ALA A 221 -22.62 -4.25 14.89
N PRO A 222 -23.96 -4.32 14.68
CA PRO A 222 -24.57 -3.91 13.42
C PRO A 222 -24.17 -2.47 13.06
N MET A 223 -23.86 -2.22 11.78
CA MET A 223 -23.40 -0.93 11.23
C MET A 223 -22.08 -0.38 11.79
N GLU A 224 -21.35 -1.13 12.63
CA GLU A 224 -20.06 -0.67 13.18
C GLU A 224 -18.92 -0.80 12.17
N ARG A 225 -18.88 -1.92 11.43
CA ARG A 225 -17.90 -2.21 10.38
C ARG A 225 -18.37 -3.40 9.55
N PRO A 226 -17.85 -3.61 8.33
CA PRO A 226 -18.12 -4.81 7.55
C PRO A 226 -17.68 -6.10 8.26
N ALA A 227 -18.53 -7.13 8.21
CA ALA A 227 -18.21 -8.48 8.64
C ALA A 227 -18.79 -9.50 7.65
N TYR A 228 -17.91 -10.28 7.01
CA TYR A 228 -18.32 -11.25 6.01
C TYR A 228 -19.20 -12.36 6.62
N SER A 229 -20.38 -12.58 6.03
CA SER A 229 -21.33 -13.58 6.48
C SER A 229 -22.00 -14.35 5.33
N ASN A 230 -21.88 -15.69 5.36
CA ASN A 230 -22.68 -16.57 4.53
C ASN A 230 -24.08 -16.74 5.13
N ILE A 231 -24.18 -16.85 6.46
CA ILE A 231 -25.48 -17.09 7.12
C ILE A 231 -26.41 -15.89 7.03
N ALA A 232 -25.89 -14.66 6.89
CA ALA A 232 -26.72 -13.48 6.66
C ALA A 232 -27.61 -13.63 5.41
N PHE A 233 -27.07 -14.20 4.34
CA PHE A 233 -27.79 -14.46 3.09
C PHE A 233 -28.85 -15.54 3.24
N VAL A 234 -28.55 -16.55 4.06
CA VAL A 234 -29.51 -17.60 4.43
C VAL A 234 -30.67 -17.00 5.23
N VAL A 235 -30.36 -16.18 6.23
CA VAL A 235 -31.35 -15.56 7.12
C VAL A 235 -32.27 -14.61 6.34
N PHE A 236 -31.76 -13.75 5.45
CA PHE A 236 -32.67 -12.91 4.67
C PHE A 236 -33.46 -13.72 3.65
N ALA A 237 -32.90 -14.78 3.06
CA ALA A 237 -33.66 -15.63 2.15
C ALA A 237 -34.81 -16.36 2.87
N MET A 238 -34.60 -16.79 4.11
CA MET A 238 -35.67 -17.32 4.97
C MET A 238 -36.73 -16.26 5.27
N ALA A 239 -36.32 -15.01 5.54
CA ALA A 239 -37.27 -13.91 5.72
C ALA A 239 -38.09 -13.62 4.46
N LEU A 240 -37.48 -13.67 3.28
CA LEU A 240 -38.18 -13.54 2.00
C LEU A 240 -39.14 -14.70 1.74
N GLN A 241 -38.77 -15.92 2.14
CA GLN A 241 -39.66 -17.08 2.03
C GLN A 241 -40.92 -16.89 2.87
N GLU A 242 -40.80 -16.41 4.11
CA GLU A 242 -41.96 -16.09 4.96
C GLU A 242 -42.79 -14.92 4.39
N ALA A 243 -42.13 -13.90 3.83
CA ALA A 243 -42.80 -12.73 3.28
C ALA A 243 -43.55 -13.00 1.96
N THR A 244 -43.00 -13.86 1.11
CA THR A 244 -43.51 -14.09 -0.26
C THR A 244 -44.23 -15.42 -0.43
N GLY A 245 -44.07 -16.35 0.52
CA GLY A 245 -44.57 -17.73 0.42
C GLY A 245 -43.80 -18.62 -0.57
N LYS A 246 -42.69 -18.13 -1.13
CA LYS A 246 -41.87 -18.85 -2.13
C LYS A 246 -40.52 -19.23 -1.55
N ASN A 247 -40.08 -20.46 -1.77
CA ASN A 247 -38.74 -20.88 -1.37
C ASN A 247 -37.66 -20.27 -2.28
N TYR A 248 -36.40 -20.37 -1.87
CA TYR A 248 -35.28 -19.76 -2.61
C TYR A 248 -35.15 -20.26 -4.06
N THR A 249 -35.42 -21.55 -4.33
CA THR A 249 -35.39 -22.11 -5.69
C THR A 249 -36.46 -21.48 -6.58
N GLU A 250 -37.67 -21.30 -6.05
CA GLU A 250 -38.76 -20.61 -6.74
C GLU A 250 -38.43 -19.14 -6.98
N LEU A 251 -37.82 -18.46 -6.00
CA LEU A 251 -37.39 -17.07 -6.14
C LEU A 251 -36.29 -16.90 -7.20
N VAL A 252 -35.28 -17.78 -7.24
CA VAL A 252 -34.26 -17.79 -8.30
C VAL A 252 -34.93 -18.00 -9.67
N ALA A 253 -35.86 -18.95 -9.78
CA ALA A 253 -36.54 -19.22 -11.04
C ALA A 253 -37.41 -18.04 -11.50
N ASP A 254 -38.22 -17.47 -10.62
CA ASP A 254 -39.24 -16.49 -10.98
C ASP A 254 -38.68 -15.07 -11.16
N ILE A 255 -37.68 -14.67 -10.37
CA ILE A 255 -37.12 -13.30 -10.39
C ILE A 255 -35.90 -13.21 -11.32
N VAL A 256 -35.15 -14.31 -11.49
CA VAL A 256 -33.84 -14.27 -12.17
C VAL A 256 -33.84 -15.14 -13.42
N SER A 257 -34.01 -16.45 -13.28
CA SER A 257 -33.69 -17.39 -14.36
C SER A 257 -34.72 -17.37 -15.49
N LYS A 258 -36.03 -17.36 -15.20
CA LYS A 258 -37.06 -17.26 -16.25
C LYS A 258 -37.06 -15.89 -16.94
N PRO A 259 -37.04 -14.74 -16.23
CA PRO A 259 -37.07 -13.43 -16.89
C PRO A 259 -35.87 -13.15 -17.79
N LEU A 260 -34.69 -13.68 -17.44
CA LEU A 260 -33.45 -13.48 -18.21
C LEU A 260 -33.08 -14.67 -19.11
N ASP A 261 -33.93 -15.70 -19.22
CA ASP A 261 -33.66 -16.97 -19.94
C ASP A 261 -32.30 -17.59 -19.51
N LEU A 262 -32.04 -17.68 -18.21
CA LEU A 262 -30.85 -18.34 -17.65
C LEU A 262 -31.15 -19.83 -17.50
N ARG A 263 -30.42 -20.68 -18.24
CA ARG A 263 -30.70 -22.13 -18.32
C ARG A 263 -29.80 -22.99 -17.46
N SER A 264 -28.81 -22.37 -16.84
CA SER A 264 -27.77 -23.01 -16.03
C SER A 264 -27.68 -22.44 -14.62
N THR A 265 -28.34 -21.31 -14.35
CA THR A 265 -28.35 -20.63 -13.05
C THR A 265 -29.47 -21.17 -12.18
N LEU A 266 -29.13 -22.05 -11.25
CA LEU A 266 -30.06 -22.73 -10.35
C LEU A 266 -29.33 -23.22 -9.08
N PRO A 267 -30.05 -23.45 -7.96
CA PRO A 267 -29.47 -24.07 -6.78
C PRO A 267 -28.91 -25.46 -7.10
N SER A 268 -27.68 -25.71 -6.68
CA SER A 268 -27.00 -27.01 -6.79
C SER A 268 -27.87 -28.13 -6.18
N PRO A 269 -27.92 -29.35 -6.77
CA PRO A 269 -27.02 -29.88 -7.80
C PRO A 269 -27.27 -29.38 -9.23
N GLY A 270 -26.20 -29.33 -10.02
CA GLY A 270 -26.25 -29.06 -11.46
C GLY A 270 -26.44 -30.33 -12.29
N ASP A 271 -26.24 -30.20 -13.61
CA ASP A 271 -26.29 -31.29 -14.57
C ASP A 271 -24.88 -31.83 -14.83
N ASP A 272 -24.64 -33.09 -14.44
CA ASP A 272 -23.35 -33.77 -14.56
C ASP A 272 -22.83 -33.82 -16.00
N ASP A 273 -23.70 -33.97 -17.00
CA ASP A 273 -23.29 -34.05 -18.41
C ASP A 273 -22.81 -32.70 -18.94
N ARG A 274 -23.17 -31.61 -18.26
CA ARG A 274 -22.81 -30.23 -18.60
C ARG A 274 -21.74 -29.66 -17.68
N ALA A 275 -21.41 -30.36 -16.60
CA ALA A 275 -20.55 -29.91 -15.52
C ALA A 275 -19.05 -29.91 -15.91
N VAL A 276 -18.31 -28.92 -15.41
CA VAL A 276 -16.85 -28.98 -15.37
C VAL A 276 -16.43 -29.50 -14.01
N ILE A 277 -16.06 -30.79 -13.91
CA ILE A 277 -15.79 -31.47 -12.65
C ILE A 277 -14.28 -31.67 -12.47
N PRO A 278 -13.63 -31.04 -11.48
CA PRO A 278 -12.18 -31.17 -11.33
C PRO A 278 -11.78 -32.59 -10.86
N PRO A 279 -10.51 -33.00 -11.07
CA PRO A 279 -9.99 -34.23 -10.50
C PRO A 279 -10.02 -34.18 -8.96
N GLY A 280 -10.36 -35.31 -8.33
CA GLY A 280 -10.46 -35.45 -6.87
C GLY A 280 -11.87 -35.25 -6.30
N GLU A 281 -11.96 -35.19 -4.97
CA GLU A 281 -13.22 -34.89 -4.27
C GLU A 281 -13.48 -33.38 -4.27
N SER A 282 -14.58 -32.99 -4.91
CA SER A 282 -15.05 -31.61 -5.02
C SER A 282 -16.46 -31.48 -4.45
N SER A 283 -16.93 -30.25 -4.26
CA SER A 283 -18.31 -30.00 -3.81
C SER A 283 -19.34 -30.02 -4.95
N TRP A 284 -18.98 -30.51 -6.16
CA TRP A 284 -19.94 -30.69 -7.24
C TRP A 284 -21.01 -31.73 -6.84
N GLY A 285 -22.26 -31.49 -7.22
CA GLY A 285 -23.38 -32.37 -6.91
C GLY A 285 -23.88 -32.29 -5.46
N ALA A 286 -23.26 -31.49 -4.60
CA ALA A 286 -23.74 -31.26 -3.24
C ALA A 286 -25.07 -30.48 -3.24
N ASP A 287 -26.04 -30.93 -2.46
CA ASP A 287 -27.26 -30.16 -2.15
C ASP A 287 -26.96 -29.17 -1.02
N TYR A 288 -27.02 -27.89 -1.34
CA TYR A 288 -26.76 -26.81 -0.37
C TYR A 288 -27.98 -26.46 0.48
N GLY A 289 -29.20 -26.87 0.08
CA GLY A 289 -30.44 -26.55 0.78
C GLY A 289 -30.56 -25.07 1.14
N TYR A 290 -30.81 -24.78 2.43
CA TYR A 290 -30.89 -23.41 2.93
C TYR A 290 -29.60 -22.59 2.78
N ASN A 291 -28.44 -23.21 2.57
CA ASN A 291 -27.18 -22.51 2.33
C ASN A 291 -27.00 -22.04 0.87
N ALA A 292 -27.90 -22.40 -0.05
CA ALA A 292 -27.83 -22.00 -1.45
C ALA A 292 -27.66 -20.49 -1.68
N PRO A 293 -28.37 -19.58 -0.97
CA PRO A 293 -28.19 -18.13 -1.10
C PRO A 293 -26.76 -17.66 -0.74
N GLY A 294 -26.12 -18.36 0.20
CA GLY A 294 -24.78 -18.06 0.68
C GLY A 294 -23.68 -18.52 -0.27
N GLY A 295 -23.93 -19.44 -1.20
CA GLY A 295 -22.89 -19.86 -2.14
C GLY A 295 -23.14 -21.13 -2.94
N GLY A 296 -24.39 -21.60 -3.02
CA GLY A 296 -24.73 -22.92 -3.55
C GLY A 296 -25.41 -22.90 -4.92
N LEU A 297 -25.28 -21.85 -5.73
CA LEU A 297 -25.75 -21.87 -7.12
C LEU A 297 -24.69 -22.47 -8.05
N VAL A 298 -25.18 -23.16 -9.08
CA VAL A 298 -24.41 -23.44 -10.30
C VAL A 298 -24.76 -22.39 -11.36
N SER A 299 -23.85 -22.12 -12.30
CA SER A 299 -24.11 -21.24 -13.45
C SER A 299 -23.13 -21.54 -14.60
N SER A 300 -23.27 -20.80 -15.71
CA SER A 300 -22.43 -20.90 -16.90
C SER A 300 -21.96 -19.51 -17.34
N VAL A 301 -20.98 -19.47 -18.25
CA VAL A 301 -20.54 -18.20 -18.85
C VAL A 301 -21.68 -17.52 -19.60
N THR A 302 -22.50 -18.26 -20.34
CA THR A 302 -23.67 -17.73 -21.05
C THR A 302 -24.63 -17.01 -20.11
N ASP A 303 -24.98 -17.64 -18.99
CA ASP A 303 -25.96 -17.09 -18.07
C ASP A 303 -25.41 -15.87 -17.30
N LEU A 304 -24.17 -15.98 -16.79
CA LEU A 304 -23.53 -14.83 -16.13
C LEU A 304 -23.30 -13.68 -17.11
N SER A 305 -23.07 -13.97 -18.40
CA SER A 305 -23.00 -12.93 -19.44
C SER A 305 -24.34 -12.25 -19.65
N LYS A 306 -25.45 -13.00 -19.73
CA LYS A 306 -26.81 -12.43 -19.83
C LYS A 306 -27.15 -11.54 -18.64
N PHE A 307 -26.88 -12.03 -17.44
CA PHE A 307 -27.12 -11.29 -16.20
C PHE A 307 -26.29 -10.00 -16.15
N THR A 308 -24.99 -10.11 -16.43
CA THR A 308 -24.06 -8.96 -16.41
C THR A 308 -24.39 -7.95 -17.51
N HIS A 309 -24.78 -8.43 -18.71
CA HIS A 309 -25.23 -7.58 -19.79
C HIS A 309 -26.48 -6.80 -19.40
N ALA A 310 -27.49 -7.46 -18.82
CA ALA A 310 -28.69 -6.81 -18.34
C ALA A 310 -28.42 -5.78 -17.22
N LEU A 311 -27.47 -6.07 -16.33
CA LEU A 311 -26.99 -5.14 -15.31
C LEU A 311 -26.35 -3.88 -15.93
N LEU A 312 -25.48 -4.06 -16.91
CA LEU A 312 -24.75 -2.98 -17.59
C LEU A 312 -25.66 -2.11 -18.46
N THR A 313 -26.60 -2.72 -19.20
CA THR A 313 -27.57 -2.02 -20.07
C THR A 313 -28.78 -1.47 -19.33
N ARG A 314 -28.86 -1.70 -18.00
CA ARG A 314 -29.97 -1.27 -17.14
C ARG A 314 -31.31 -1.90 -17.53
N SER A 315 -31.28 -3.14 -18.02
CA SER A 315 -32.47 -3.89 -18.44
C SER A 315 -32.92 -4.95 -17.44
N LEU A 316 -32.29 -5.04 -16.27
CA LEU A 316 -32.84 -5.79 -15.14
C LEU A 316 -34.17 -5.16 -14.69
N ASP A 317 -35.00 -5.93 -13.99
CA ASP A 317 -36.27 -5.45 -13.42
C ASP A 317 -36.01 -4.62 -12.15
N LEU A 318 -35.24 -3.55 -12.33
CA LEU A 318 -34.90 -2.52 -11.38
C LEU A 318 -34.77 -1.22 -12.16
N THR A 319 -35.18 -0.11 -11.57
CA THR A 319 -34.95 1.19 -12.22
C THR A 319 -33.44 1.43 -12.40
N PRO A 320 -33.02 2.18 -13.43
CA PRO A 320 -31.61 2.56 -13.61
C PRO A 320 -31.01 3.20 -12.35
N THR A 321 -31.80 3.92 -11.57
CA THR A 321 -31.38 4.51 -10.29
C THR A 321 -31.11 3.46 -9.22
N GLN A 322 -31.97 2.44 -9.09
CA GLN A 322 -31.74 1.32 -8.17
C GLN A 322 -30.47 0.55 -8.54
N ILE A 323 -30.23 0.29 -9.83
CA ILE A 323 -29.01 -0.38 -10.29
C ILE A 323 -27.76 0.46 -9.97
N ARG A 324 -27.80 1.78 -10.24
CA ARG A 324 -26.69 2.67 -9.87
C ARG A 324 -26.44 2.67 -8.36
N LYS A 325 -27.49 2.68 -7.52
CA LYS A 325 -27.37 2.56 -6.06
C LYS A 325 -26.75 1.21 -5.67
N TRP A 326 -27.14 0.14 -6.33
CA TRP A 326 -26.65 -1.20 -6.05
C TRP A 326 -25.14 -1.34 -6.31
N LEU A 327 -24.63 -0.64 -7.33
CA LEU A 327 -23.20 -0.56 -7.67
C LEU A 327 -22.43 0.52 -6.90
N LYS A 328 -22.88 0.90 -5.69
CA LYS A 328 -22.14 1.80 -4.79
C LYS A 328 -21.66 1.07 -3.54
N PRO A 329 -20.48 1.46 -3.00
CA PRO A 329 -20.05 0.98 -1.70
C PRO A 329 -20.98 1.49 -0.61
N GLU A 330 -21.23 0.66 0.40
CA GLU A 330 -21.92 1.05 1.63
C GLU A 330 -20.93 1.38 2.75
N ASP A 331 -19.79 0.67 2.85
CA ASP A 331 -18.78 0.92 3.88
C ASP A 331 -17.38 0.46 3.45
N TRP A 332 -16.35 1.01 4.08
CA TRP A 332 -14.94 0.76 3.76
C TRP A 332 -14.39 -0.46 4.51
N THR A 333 -13.60 -1.27 3.81
CA THR A 333 -12.84 -2.39 4.40
C THR A 333 -11.35 -2.09 4.49
N GLY A 334 -10.88 -1.05 3.80
CA GLY A 334 -9.50 -0.58 3.77
C GLY A 334 -9.37 0.70 2.93
N ALA A 335 -8.14 1.21 2.75
CA ALA A 335 -7.90 2.49 2.07
C ALA A 335 -8.33 2.54 0.59
N TYR A 336 -8.36 1.37 -0.09
CA TYR A 336 -8.74 1.25 -1.51
C TYR A 336 -9.81 0.19 -1.75
N SER A 337 -10.43 -0.31 -0.68
CA SER A 337 -11.40 -1.39 -0.72
C SER A 337 -12.63 -1.08 0.11
N ALA A 338 -13.79 -1.44 -0.41
CA ALA A 338 -15.07 -1.24 0.25
C ALA A 338 -16.00 -2.42 -0.04
N VAL A 339 -17.14 -2.48 0.64
CA VAL A 339 -18.19 -3.48 0.38
C VAL A 339 -19.55 -2.80 0.20
N GLY A 340 -20.46 -3.48 -0.47
CA GLY A 340 -21.87 -3.14 -0.55
C GLY A 340 -22.72 -4.40 -0.57
N MET A 341 -23.91 -4.34 -1.16
CA MET A 341 -24.80 -5.49 -1.33
C MET A 341 -24.49 -6.22 -2.65
N PRO A 342 -23.83 -7.38 -2.73
CA PRO A 342 -22.84 -7.93 -1.82
C PRO A 342 -21.43 -7.59 -2.33
N TRP A 343 -21.33 -6.57 -3.20
CA TRP A 343 -20.16 -6.25 -4.00
C TRP A 343 -18.94 -5.95 -3.12
N GLU A 344 -17.78 -6.44 -3.57
CA GLU A 344 -16.45 -6.15 -3.07
C GLU A 344 -15.83 -5.12 -4.02
N PHE A 345 -15.77 -3.87 -3.59
CA PHE A 345 -15.21 -2.78 -4.38
C PHE A 345 -13.70 -2.70 -4.19
N PHE A 346 -12.98 -2.57 -5.28
CA PHE A 346 -11.54 -2.26 -5.28
C PHE A 346 -11.27 -1.12 -6.26
N ARG A 347 -10.50 -0.11 -5.83
CA ARG A 347 -10.28 1.14 -6.58
C ARG A 347 -8.79 1.47 -6.77
N PRO A 348 -8.06 0.73 -7.61
CA PRO A 348 -6.63 0.94 -7.85
C PRO A 348 -6.36 2.11 -8.81
N LEU A 349 -5.18 2.74 -8.65
CA LEU A 349 -4.65 3.74 -9.58
C LEU A 349 -3.83 3.12 -10.74
N THR A 350 -3.59 1.81 -10.70
CA THR A 350 -2.60 1.13 -11.55
C THR A 350 -3.21 0.38 -12.74
N LEU A 351 -4.54 0.31 -12.85
CA LEU A 351 -5.21 -0.41 -13.94
C LEU A 351 -5.16 0.32 -15.28
N THR A 352 -4.83 1.62 -15.30
CA THR A 352 -4.74 2.45 -16.51
C THR A 352 -3.34 3.08 -16.61
N PRO A 353 -2.28 2.27 -16.83
CA PRO A 353 -0.89 2.74 -16.71
C PRO A 353 -0.49 3.84 -17.73
N SER A 354 -1.14 3.88 -18.89
CA SER A 354 -0.95 4.93 -19.91
C SER A 354 -1.55 6.28 -19.48
N HIS A 355 -2.67 6.22 -18.76
CA HIS A 355 -3.44 7.39 -18.32
C HIS A 355 -3.90 7.19 -16.86
N PRO A 356 -2.99 7.29 -15.87
CA PRO A 356 -3.28 6.85 -14.51
C PRO A 356 -4.45 7.60 -13.87
N HIS A 357 -5.49 6.88 -13.47
CA HIS A 357 -6.62 7.41 -12.70
C HIS A 357 -7.29 6.28 -11.89
N PRO A 358 -8.04 6.60 -10.82
CA PRO A 358 -8.79 5.59 -10.09
C PRO A 358 -9.91 4.99 -10.95
N VAL A 359 -9.93 3.65 -11.02
CA VAL A 359 -10.97 2.85 -11.69
C VAL A 359 -11.69 2.03 -10.63
N THR A 360 -13.01 2.14 -10.55
CA THR A 360 -13.81 1.41 -9.56
C THR A 360 -14.26 0.08 -10.14
N VAL A 361 -13.81 -1.02 -9.55
CA VAL A 361 -14.23 -2.39 -9.90
C VAL A 361 -15.21 -2.89 -8.83
N ALA A 362 -16.45 -3.16 -9.22
CA ALA A 362 -17.43 -3.85 -8.39
C ALA A 362 -17.29 -5.36 -8.61
N GLY A 363 -16.59 -6.05 -7.71
CA GLY A 363 -16.29 -7.47 -7.81
C GLY A 363 -17.13 -8.33 -6.88
N LYS A 364 -17.23 -9.63 -7.17
CA LYS A 364 -17.57 -10.64 -6.16
C LYS A 364 -16.79 -11.91 -6.41
N GLY A 365 -15.94 -12.28 -5.45
CA GLY A 365 -15.29 -13.58 -5.42
C GLY A 365 -16.21 -14.68 -4.90
N GLY A 366 -16.14 -15.86 -5.50
CA GLY A 366 -16.88 -17.04 -5.09
C GLY A 366 -15.99 -18.27 -4.98
N GLY A 367 -15.98 -18.91 -3.81
CA GLY A 367 -15.25 -20.16 -3.57
C GLY A 367 -16.19 -21.29 -3.12
N ALA A 368 -15.88 -22.49 -3.58
CA ALA A 368 -16.37 -23.76 -3.06
C ALA A 368 -15.24 -24.80 -3.19
N GLN A 369 -15.42 -26.01 -2.67
CA GLN A 369 -14.33 -27.01 -2.69
C GLN A 369 -13.93 -27.35 -4.12
N LEU A 370 -12.70 -26.98 -4.50
CA LEU A 370 -12.13 -27.07 -5.85
C LEU A 370 -12.89 -26.25 -6.92
N TYR A 371 -13.64 -25.23 -6.53
CA TYR A 371 -14.23 -24.27 -7.45
C TYR A 371 -13.89 -22.85 -7.03
N SER A 372 -13.59 -22.00 -8.01
CA SER A 372 -13.35 -20.58 -7.79
C SER A 372 -13.97 -19.78 -8.93
N SER A 373 -14.51 -18.62 -8.60
CA SER A 373 -15.19 -17.76 -9.55
C SER A 373 -15.00 -16.30 -9.18
N GLN A 374 -15.06 -15.43 -10.18
CA GLN A 374 -15.02 -13.98 -10.01
C GLN A 374 -15.98 -13.37 -11.03
N LEU A 375 -16.86 -12.49 -10.54
CA LEU A 375 -17.64 -11.59 -11.38
C LEU A 375 -17.19 -10.16 -11.09
N ASN A 376 -16.65 -9.46 -12.08
CA ASN A 376 -16.26 -8.06 -11.96
C ASN A 376 -17.09 -7.21 -12.91
N VAL A 377 -17.55 -6.06 -12.43
CA VAL A 377 -18.26 -5.05 -13.21
C VAL A 377 -17.46 -3.75 -13.15
N VAL A 378 -17.10 -3.23 -14.33
CA VAL A 378 -16.41 -1.96 -14.50
C VAL A 378 -17.36 -1.03 -15.25
N ASP A 379 -18.30 -0.48 -14.49
CA ASP A 379 -19.49 0.21 -15.03
C ASP A 379 -19.13 1.45 -15.86
N GLU A 380 -18.04 2.13 -15.51
CA GLU A 380 -17.55 3.32 -16.22
C GLU A 380 -17.13 3.03 -17.67
N TYR A 381 -16.78 1.78 -17.99
CA TYR A 381 -16.49 1.33 -19.36
C TYR A 381 -17.62 0.50 -19.98
N GLY A 382 -18.73 0.30 -19.27
CA GLY A 382 -19.81 -0.58 -19.74
C GLY A 382 -19.37 -2.03 -19.91
N MET A 383 -18.44 -2.50 -19.06
CA MET A 383 -17.76 -3.79 -19.22
C MET A 383 -17.93 -4.69 -17.98
N GLY A 384 -18.06 -5.98 -18.21
CA GLY A 384 -18.06 -7.02 -17.17
C GLY A 384 -17.07 -8.13 -17.50
N LEU A 385 -16.51 -8.77 -16.46
CA LEU A 385 -15.54 -9.85 -16.58
C LEU A 385 -16.02 -11.05 -15.76
N VAL A 386 -16.06 -12.21 -16.38
CA VAL A 386 -16.47 -13.48 -15.75
C VAL A 386 -15.29 -14.43 -15.77
N MET A 387 -14.92 -14.96 -14.60
CA MET A 387 -13.95 -16.04 -14.45
C MET A 387 -14.61 -17.19 -13.69
N LEU A 388 -14.58 -18.38 -14.26
CA LEU A 388 -15.05 -19.62 -13.65
C LEU A 388 -13.92 -20.65 -13.72
N SER A 389 -13.60 -21.29 -12.61
CA SER A 389 -12.52 -22.26 -12.51
C SER A 389 -12.94 -23.47 -11.66
N ALA A 390 -12.53 -24.64 -12.11
CA ALA A 390 -12.68 -25.93 -11.46
C ALA A 390 -11.29 -26.54 -11.31
N GLY A 391 -10.79 -26.64 -10.07
CA GLY A 391 -9.47 -27.14 -9.73
C GLY A 391 -8.84 -26.39 -8.55
N ASN A 392 -7.51 -26.32 -8.54
CA ASN A 392 -6.75 -25.63 -7.51
C ASN A 392 -7.11 -24.12 -7.44
N PRO A 393 -7.45 -23.59 -6.25
CA PRO A 393 -7.87 -22.19 -6.09
C PRO A 393 -6.79 -21.16 -6.44
N GLY A 394 -5.50 -21.53 -6.45
CA GLY A 394 -4.39 -20.63 -6.78
C GLY A 394 -4.43 -20.06 -8.21
N ALA A 395 -5.14 -20.70 -9.14
CA ALA A 395 -5.31 -20.18 -10.51
C ALA A 395 -6.22 -18.94 -10.57
N SER A 396 -7.19 -18.83 -9.65
CA SER A 396 -8.23 -17.81 -9.70
C SER A 396 -7.69 -16.38 -9.69
N ILE A 397 -6.76 -16.07 -8.78
CA ILE A 397 -6.14 -14.75 -8.63
C ILE A 397 -5.42 -14.36 -9.93
N ALA A 398 -4.57 -15.25 -10.44
CA ALA A 398 -3.79 -14.96 -11.64
C ALA A 398 -4.66 -14.75 -12.89
N LEU A 399 -5.74 -15.54 -13.04
CA LEU A 399 -6.68 -15.40 -14.16
C LEU A 399 -7.50 -14.11 -14.06
N SER A 400 -7.99 -13.76 -12.86
CA SER A 400 -8.74 -12.51 -12.64
C SER A 400 -7.87 -11.27 -12.83
N ASP A 401 -6.62 -11.29 -12.34
CA ASP A 401 -5.66 -10.21 -12.54
C ASP A 401 -5.32 -10.04 -14.03
N ALA A 402 -5.13 -11.15 -14.76
CA ALA A 402 -4.87 -11.11 -16.19
C ALA A 402 -6.04 -10.49 -16.98
N LEU A 403 -7.30 -10.80 -16.61
CA LEU A 403 -8.47 -10.18 -17.23
C LEU A 403 -8.51 -8.67 -16.98
N LEU A 404 -8.37 -8.24 -15.73
CA LEU A 404 -8.40 -6.82 -15.36
C LEU A 404 -7.26 -6.04 -16.02
N ALA A 405 -6.03 -6.56 -15.91
CA ALA A 405 -4.82 -5.90 -16.44
C ALA A 405 -4.76 -5.89 -17.97
N THR A 406 -5.54 -6.72 -18.67
CA THR A 406 -5.64 -6.72 -20.13
C THR A 406 -6.76 -5.78 -20.60
N PHE A 407 -7.97 -5.97 -20.08
CA PHE A 407 -9.17 -5.39 -20.68
C PHE A 407 -9.51 -4.01 -20.14
N VAL A 408 -9.17 -3.67 -18.89
CA VAL A 408 -9.41 -2.32 -18.36
C VAL A 408 -8.56 -1.27 -19.10
N PRO A 409 -7.23 -1.42 -19.27
CA PRO A 409 -6.46 -0.46 -20.07
C PRO A 409 -6.92 -0.40 -21.53
N ALA A 410 -7.32 -1.54 -22.12
CA ALA A 410 -7.81 -1.57 -23.50
C ALA A 410 -9.15 -0.83 -23.66
N ALA A 411 -10.02 -0.89 -22.65
CA ALA A 411 -11.28 -0.15 -22.62
C ALA A 411 -11.04 1.36 -22.46
N ASP A 412 -10.12 1.76 -21.58
CA ASP A 412 -9.72 3.18 -21.42
C ASP A 412 -9.18 3.76 -22.74
N GLU A 413 -8.27 3.03 -23.40
CA GLU A 413 -7.71 3.44 -24.69
C GLU A 413 -8.78 3.50 -25.80
N ALA A 414 -9.70 2.53 -25.84
CA ALA A 414 -10.82 2.55 -26.78
C ALA A 414 -11.76 3.75 -26.54
N SER A 415 -11.98 4.13 -25.28
CA SER A 415 -12.77 5.32 -24.92
C SER A 415 -12.08 6.60 -25.38
N ARG A 416 -10.75 6.67 -25.24
CA ARG A 416 -9.92 7.80 -25.71
C ARG A 416 -9.94 7.93 -27.23
N ASP A 417 -9.70 6.85 -27.97
CA ASP A 417 -9.75 6.86 -29.44
C ASP A 417 -11.15 7.29 -29.96
N GLN A 418 -12.22 6.81 -29.32
CA GLN A 418 -13.59 7.23 -29.63
C GLN A 418 -13.81 8.72 -29.31
N ALA A 419 -13.33 9.18 -28.15
CA ALA A 419 -13.49 10.55 -27.71
C ALA A 419 -12.73 11.55 -28.58
N GLU A 420 -11.49 11.22 -28.97
CA GLU A 420 -10.66 12.04 -29.85
C GLU A 420 -11.33 12.21 -31.22
N LYS A 421 -11.81 11.10 -31.81
CA LYS A 421 -12.49 11.13 -33.10
C LYS A 421 -13.79 11.91 -33.08
N GLN A 422 -14.55 11.87 -31.98
CA GLN A 422 -15.91 12.45 -31.94
C GLN A 422 -16.00 13.84 -31.31
N TYR A 423 -15.20 14.15 -30.28
CA TYR A 423 -15.38 15.35 -29.45
C TYR A 423 -14.24 16.36 -29.60
N ALA A 424 -13.01 15.93 -29.87
CA ALA A 424 -11.84 16.81 -29.97
C ALA A 424 -11.81 17.58 -31.31
N ARG A 425 -12.72 18.55 -31.47
CA ARG A 425 -12.89 19.36 -32.68
C ARG A 425 -13.39 20.77 -32.38
N THR A 426 -13.45 21.60 -33.40
CA THR A 426 -14.03 22.95 -33.32
C THR A 426 -15.48 22.95 -33.78
N PHE A 427 -16.34 23.63 -33.01
CA PHE A 427 -17.74 23.86 -33.31
C PHE A 427 -17.97 25.35 -33.56
N LYS A 428 -18.90 25.68 -34.46
CA LYS A 428 -19.17 27.04 -34.93
C LYS A 428 -20.67 27.32 -35.05
N SER A 429 -21.11 28.51 -34.65
CA SER A 429 -22.51 28.93 -34.83
C SER A 429 -22.81 29.30 -36.28
N GLU A 430 -24.05 29.10 -36.71
CA GLU A 430 -24.51 29.58 -38.02
C GLU A 430 -24.80 31.09 -37.96
N ARG A 431 -24.46 31.83 -39.02
CA ARG A 431 -24.83 33.25 -39.13
C ARG A 431 -26.34 33.36 -39.32
N THR A 432 -27.05 33.84 -38.32
CA THR A 432 -28.46 34.22 -38.43
C THR A 432 -28.58 35.73 -38.69
N ASN A 433 -29.60 36.18 -39.41
CA ASN A 433 -29.81 37.59 -39.78
C ASN A 433 -29.93 38.55 -38.56
N THR A 434 -30.04 38.02 -37.35
CA THR A 434 -30.17 38.74 -36.07
C THR A 434 -28.94 38.64 -35.17
N GLN A 435 -27.95 37.77 -35.46
CA GLN A 435 -26.69 37.68 -34.71
C GLN A 435 -25.54 38.33 -35.50
N SER A 436 -24.97 39.40 -34.96
CA SER A 436 -23.86 40.13 -35.60
C SER A 436 -22.49 39.45 -35.47
N LYS A 437 -22.37 38.42 -34.61
CA LYS A 437 -21.10 37.77 -34.26
C LYS A 437 -21.18 36.24 -34.33
N LEU A 438 -20.02 35.65 -34.58
CA LEU A 438 -19.83 34.23 -34.81
C LEU A 438 -19.15 33.62 -33.59
N ILE A 439 -19.74 32.57 -33.01
CA ILE A 439 -19.23 31.90 -31.82
C ILE A 439 -18.52 30.61 -32.24
N GLU A 440 -17.31 30.43 -31.74
CA GLU A 440 -16.46 29.26 -31.99
C GLU A 440 -16.01 28.66 -30.67
N ALA A 441 -16.10 27.33 -30.53
CA ALA A 441 -15.63 26.59 -29.36
C ALA A 441 -14.77 25.41 -29.79
N THR A 442 -13.57 25.27 -29.22
CA THR A 442 -12.61 24.22 -29.59
C THR A 442 -12.30 23.32 -28.41
N PHE A 443 -12.51 22.01 -28.61
CA PHE A 443 -12.21 20.96 -27.65
C PHE A 443 -10.97 20.20 -28.07
N LYS A 444 -10.19 19.78 -27.08
CA LYS A 444 -9.02 18.92 -27.28
C LYS A 444 -9.07 17.78 -26.27
N LEU A 445 -8.60 16.61 -26.68
CA LEU A 445 -8.28 15.53 -25.75
C LEU A 445 -6.81 15.71 -25.33
N ASP A 446 -6.55 15.81 -24.04
CA ASP A 446 -5.18 15.75 -23.51
C ASP A 446 -4.87 14.35 -22.94
N ASN A 447 -3.75 14.20 -22.24
CA ASN A 447 -3.37 12.91 -21.65
C ASN A 447 -4.36 12.42 -20.58
N ASP A 448 -5.22 13.28 -20.03
CA ASP A 448 -6.08 12.97 -18.89
C ASP A 448 -7.55 12.90 -19.34
N SER A 449 -8.13 13.97 -19.92
CA SER A 449 -9.55 14.08 -20.26
C SER A 449 -9.81 14.99 -21.46
N LEU A 450 -11.09 15.19 -21.81
CA LEU A 450 -11.50 16.26 -22.72
C LEU A 450 -11.35 17.62 -22.01
N VAL A 451 -10.83 18.63 -22.72
CA VAL A 451 -10.65 20.00 -22.20
C VAL A 451 -11.18 21.04 -23.18
N ILE A 452 -11.65 22.17 -22.64
CA ILE A 452 -11.92 23.36 -23.44
C ILE A 452 -10.60 24.08 -23.69
N SER A 453 -10.21 24.21 -24.96
CA SER A 453 -9.02 24.96 -25.34
C SER A 453 -9.33 26.42 -25.63
N GLU A 454 -10.50 26.71 -26.19
CA GLU A 454 -10.87 28.06 -26.61
C GLU A 454 -12.38 28.22 -26.77
N ILE A 455 -12.91 29.39 -26.40
CA ILE A 455 -14.26 29.85 -26.77
C ILE A 455 -14.14 31.31 -27.18
N ARG A 456 -14.54 31.63 -28.42
CA ARG A 456 -14.54 33.00 -28.96
C ARG A 456 -15.93 33.45 -29.34
N ASP A 457 -16.26 34.70 -29.03
CA ASP A 457 -17.42 35.41 -29.58
C ASP A 457 -16.95 36.65 -30.34
N GLY A 458 -16.97 36.60 -31.68
CA GLY A 458 -16.55 37.71 -32.53
C GLY A 458 -15.15 38.23 -32.21
N GLY A 459 -14.24 37.34 -31.79
CA GLY A 459 -12.86 37.64 -31.40
C GLY A 459 -12.61 37.85 -29.90
N ASN A 460 -13.66 37.94 -29.06
CA ASN A 460 -13.52 38.06 -27.61
C ASN A 460 -13.26 36.70 -26.95
N ASP A 461 -12.31 36.63 -26.02
CA ASP A 461 -12.00 35.41 -25.25
C ASP A 461 -13.04 35.17 -24.15
N VAL A 462 -14.07 34.39 -24.49
CA VAL A 462 -15.14 34.01 -23.56
C VAL A 462 -14.62 33.02 -22.52
N PHE A 463 -13.70 32.12 -22.92
CA PHE A 463 -13.14 31.13 -22.01
C PHE A 463 -12.29 31.76 -20.89
N GLY A 464 -11.48 32.76 -21.23
CA GLY A 464 -10.79 33.61 -20.24
C GLY A 464 -11.78 34.32 -19.29
N GLY A 465 -12.91 34.77 -19.81
CA GLY A 465 -14.01 35.33 -19.02
C GLY A 465 -14.59 34.34 -18.01
N ILE A 466 -14.87 33.10 -18.42
CA ILE A 466 -15.38 32.03 -17.55
C ILE A 466 -14.40 31.79 -16.39
N LYS A 467 -13.10 31.63 -16.68
CA LYS A 467 -12.06 31.45 -15.64
C LYS A 467 -12.03 32.59 -14.64
N LYS A 468 -12.17 33.84 -15.11
CA LYS A 468 -12.23 35.02 -14.24
C LYS A 468 -13.47 35.01 -13.34
N ILE A 469 -14.64 34.65 -13.87
CA ILE A 469 -15.89 34.57 -13.09
C ILE A 469 -15.77 33.50 -12.00
N TRP A 470 -15.25 32.31 -12.33
CA TRP A 470 -14.97 31.26 -11.35
C TRP A 470 -14.03 31.72 -10.25
N GLY A 471 -12.91 32.37 -10.60
CA GLY A 471 -11.98 32.94 -9.62
C GLY A 471 -12.61 34.00 -8.72
N LEU A 472 -13.44 34.89 -9.26
CA LEU A 472 -14.09 35.95 -8.48
C LEU A 472 -15.19 35.45 -7.54
N THR A 473 -15.93 34.42 -7.96
CA THR A 473 -17.10 33.93 -7.19
C THR A 473 -16.70 32.85 -6.19
N MET A 474 -15.82 31.93 -6.60
CA MET A 474 -15.44 30.75 -5.82
C MET A 474 -14.08 30.85 -5.15
N GLY A 475 -13.20 31.75 -5.59
CA GLY A 475 -11.85 31.90 -5.00
C GLY A 475 -11.82 32.32 -3.53
N GLN A 476 -12.95 32.78 -2.97
CA GLN A 476 -13.11 33.07 -1.54
C GLN A 476 -13.49 31.83 -0.69
N TYR A 477 -13.95 30.75 -1.33
CA TYR A 477 -14.42 29.53 -0.66
C TYR A 477 -13.49 28.33 -0.87
N THR A 478 -12.61 28.39 -1.88
CA THR A 478 -11.74 27.27 -2.27
C THR A 478 -10.32 27.75 -2.55
N ALA A 479 -9.38 26.81 -2.68
CA ALA A 479 -8.04 27.08 -3.18
C ALA A 479 -8.07 27.76 -4.56
N THR A 480 -6.93 28.33 -4.96
CA THR A 480 -6.73 28.91 -6.30
C THR A 480 -7.11 27.90 -7.38
N PHE A 481 -7.84 28.32 -8.41
CA PHE A 481 -8.15 27.47 -9.57
C PHE A 481 -6.98 27.48 -10.56
N GLY A 482 -6.71 26.33 -11.17
CA GLY A 482 -5.76 26.17 -12.26
C GLY A 482 -6.26 26.81 -13.56
N SER A 483 -5.40 26.81 -14.58
CA SER A 483 -5.73 27.37 -15.90
C SER A 483 -6.60 26.46 -16.78
N THR A 484 -6.75 25.20 -16.40
CA THR A 484 -7.41 24.13 -17.16
C THR A 484 -8.83 23.90 -16.65
N MET A 485 -9.78 23.75 -17.57
CA MET A 485 -11.13 23.27 -17.26
C MET A 485 -11.39 21.97 -18.02
N ARG A 486 -11.62 20.91 -17.26
CA ARG A 486 -11.88 19.55 -17.77
C ARG A 486 -13.36 19.33 -18.01
N LEU A 487 -13.67 18.38 -18.86
CA LEU A 487 -15.03 17.96 -19.18
C LEU A 487 -15.22 16.51 -18.78
N PHE A 488 -16.26 16.26 -17.99
CA PHE A 488 -16.66 14.91 -17.62
C PHE A 488 -18.12 14.65 -18.02
N PRO A 489 -18.42 13.46 -18.57
CA PRO A 489 -19.80 13.05 -18.85
C PRO A 489 -20.58 12.83 -17.54
N THR A 490 -21.88 13.14 -17.56
CA THR A 490 -22.75 12.97 -16.39
C THR A 490 -23.64 11.72 -16.43
N ASP A 491 -23.56 10.95 -17.52
CA ASP A 491 -24.51 9.86 -17.86
C ASP A 491 -25.99 10.33 -17.89
N LEU A 492 -26.24 11.63 -18.10
CA LEU A 492 -27.56 12.19 -18.37
C LEU A 492 -27.76 12.36 -19.88
N TYR A 493 -28.84 11.76 -20.38
CA TYR A 493 -29.20 11.76 -21.78
C TYR A 493 -30.65 12.20 -21.97
N GLN A 494 -30.92 12.98 -23.01
CA GLN A 494 -32.26 13.40 -23.38
C GLN A 494 -32.46 13.25 -24.89
N THR A 495 -33.51 12.55 -25.32
CA THR A 495 -33.91 12.56 -26.74
C THR A 495 -34.56 13.91 -27.06
N THR A 496 -34.08 14.56 -28.11
CA THR A 496 -34.61 15.83 -28.60
C THR A 496 -34.54 15.90 -30.12
N GLN A 497 -35.02 16.99 -30.71
CA GLN A 497 -35.07 17.20 -32.14
C GLN A 497 -34.06 18.27 -32.54
N MET A 498 -33.21 17.96 -33.53
CA MET A 498 -32.32 18.90 -34.19
C MET A 498 -32.61 18.82 -35.69
N GLU A 499 -33.03 19.93 -36.31
CA GLU A 499 -33.38 20.01 -37.73
C GLU A 499 -34.39 18.94 -38.20
N GLY A 500 -35.38 18.63 -37.36
CA GLY A 500 -36.41 17.63 -37.68
C GLY A 500 -35.97 16.16 -37.50
N ARG A 501 -34.75 15.91 -37.01
CA ARG A 501 -34.23 14.56 -36.72
C ARG A 501 -34.11 14.33 -35.22
N ASN A 502 -34.42 13.11 -34.79
CA ASN A 502 -34.17 12.70 -33.40
C ASN A 502 -32.66 12.62 -33.15
N VAL A 503 -32.21 13.30 -32.11
CA VAL A 503 -30.84 13.29 -31.60
C VAL A 503 -30.85 13.01 -30.10
N THR A 504 -29.73 12.51 -29.59
CA THR A 504 -29.50 12.32 -28.15
C THR A 504 -28.64 13.47 -27.64
N ALA A 505 -29.20 14.31 -26.77
CA ALA A 505 -28.47 15.33 -26.04
C ALA A 505 -27.78 14.67 -24.82
N GLU A 506 -26.45 14.65 -24.82
CA GLU A 506 -25.61 14.13 -23.76
C GLU A 506 -25.06 15.28 -22.92
N VAL A 507 -25.31 15.26 -21.62
CA VAL A 507 -24.91 16.34 -20.71
C VAL A 507 -23.54 16.06 -20.11
N TRP A 508 -22.70 17.08 -20.16
CA TRP A 508 -21.36 17.13 -19.59
C TRP A 508 -21.25 18.31 -18.64
N ARG A 509 -20.26 18.24 -17.73
CA ARG A 509 -19.96 19.33 -16.80
C ARG A 509 -18.51 19.75 -16.94
N LEU A 510 -18.29 21.07 -16.90
CA LEU A 510 -16.98 21.66 -16.72
C LEU A 510 -16.52 21.48 -15.28
N TRP A 511 -15.26 21.13 -15.14
CA TRP A 511 -14.63 20.87 -13.87
C TRP A 511 -13.31 21.63 -13.81
N PRO A 512 -13.24 22.72 -13.04
CA PRO A 512 -11.99 23.46 -12.92
C PRO A 512 -10.98 22.64 -12.12
N GLU A 513 -9.75 22.54 -12.61
CA GLU A 513 -8.66 22.00 -11.79
C GLU A 513 -8.36 22.97 -10.64
N PHE A 514 -7.99 22.45 -9.47
CA PHE A 514 -7.34 23.30 -8.49
C PHE A 514 -5.90 23.57 -8.95
N GLY A 515 -5.42 24.76 -8.63
CA GLY A 515 -4.03 25.11 -8.75
C GLY A 515 -3.19 24.28 -7.78
N GLU A 516 -1.87 24.43 -7.91
CA GLU A 516 -0.90 23.85 -7.00
C GLU A 516 -1.32 24.08 -5.55
N PRO A 517 -1.22 23.05 -4.68
CA PRO A 517 -1.50 23.21 -3.28
C PRO A 517 -0.73 24.39 -2.70
N LEU A 518 -1.39 25.21 -1.87
CA LEU A 518 -0.71 26.30 -1.20
C LEU A 518 0.36 25.70 -0.30
N GLU A 519 1.63 25.95 -0.63
CA GLU A 519 2.74 25.60 0.23
C GLU A 519 2.51 26.21 1.61
N SER A 520 2.40 25.34 2.60
CA SER A 520 2.15 25.73 3.98
C SER A 520 3.04 24.90 4.87
N ASP A 521 3.72 25.58 5.79
CA ASP A 521 4.56 24.96 6.82
C ASP A 521 3.73 24.41 7.99
N MET A 522 2.39 24.59 7.96
CA MET A 522 1.50 24.07 8.99
C MET A 522 1.48 22.52 8.95
N PRO A 523 1.48 21.82 10.11
CA PRO A 523 1.33 20.38 10.15
C PRO A 523 0.06 19.91 9.43
N GLY A 524 0.18 18.87 8.61
CA GLY A 524 -0.94 18.41 7.80
C GLY A 524 -1.28 19.33 6.63
N SER A 525 -0.36 20.19 6.21
CA SER A 525 -0.47 20.90 4.94
C SER A 525 -0.77 19.90 3.82
N ASN A 526 -1.71 20.28 2.97
CA ASN A 526 -2.23 19.47 1.88
C ASN A 526 -3.07 18.23 2.25
N LEU A 527 -3.30 17.90 3.52
CA LEU A 527 -4.28 16.86 3.89
C LEU A 527 -5.68 17.17 3.36
N GLY A 528 -6.06 18.45 3.30
CA GLY A 528 -7.32 18.89 2.70
C GLY A 528 -7.42 18.65 1.19
N PHE A 529 -6.30 18.50 0.47
CA PHE A 529 -6.31 18.19 -0.97
C PHE A 529 -6.71 16.73 -1.23
N GLU A 530 -6.46 15.82 -0.29
CA GLU A 530 -6.93 14.43 -0.35
C GLU A 530 -8.45 14.31 -0.14
N ASN A 531 -9.10 15.35 0.41
CA ASN A 531 -10.55 15.40 0.68
C ASN A 531 -11.40 15.68 -0.58
N CYS A 532 -10.78 15.93 -1.75
CA CYS A 532 -11.44 16.09 -3.05
C CYS A 532 -12.74 16.92 -3.06
N LEU A 533 -12.79 18.03 -2.32
CA LEU A 533 -14.00 18.86 -2.11
C LEU A 533 -14.61 19.45 -3.40
N GLN A 534 -13.93 19.33 -4.55
CA GLN A 534 -14.43 19.78 -5.84
C GLN A 534 -15.77 19.17 -6.22
N TRP A 535 -16.09 17.97 -5.72
CA TRP A 535 -17.35 17.29 -6.04
C TRP A 535 -18.59 18.16 -5.72
N ALA A 536 -18.47 19.08 -4.77
CA ALA A 536 -19.53 20.00 -4.35
C ALA A 536 -19.68 21.25 -5.24
N LEU A 537 -18.81 21.46 -6.25
CA LEU A 537 -18.78 22.68 -7.06
C LEU A 537 -19.58 22.61 -8.36
N GLY A 538 -20.09 21.43 -8.74
CA GLY A 538 -20.96 21.30 -9.91
C GLY A 538 -22.23 22.13 -9.75
N ASP A 539 -22.67 22.78 -10.84
CA ASP A 539 -23.87 23.63 -10.90
C ASP A 539 -23.81 24.91 -10.06
N TRP A 540 -22.64 25.30 -9.51
CA TRP A 540 -22.59 26.38 -8.51
C TRP A 540 -22.80 27.79 -9.09
N ILE A 541 -22.25 28.08 -10.27
CA ILE A 541 -22.31 29.43 -10.87
C ILE A 541 -23.31 29.44 -12.02
N HIS A 542 -24.24 30.40 -11.97
CA HIS A 542 -25.27 30.58 -12.97
C HIS A 542 -25.15 31.94 -13.67
N TYR A 543 -25.51 31.99 -14.95
CA TYR A 543 -25.70 33.22 -15.72
C TYR A 543 -27.07 33.21 -16.39
N GLY A 544 -28.00 34.04 -15.88
CA GLY A 544 -29.35 34.13 -16.42
C GLY A 544 -30.15 32.82 -16.35
N LYS A 545 -30.06 32.12 -15.20
CA LYS A 545 -30.67 30.81 -14.89
C LYS A 545 -30.03 29.59 -15.58
N GLU A 546 -28.97 29.78 -16.37
CA GLU A 546 -28.22 28.66 -16.94
C GLU A 546 -26.91 28.43 -16.17
N PRO A 547 -26.53 27.19 -15.85
CA PRO A 547 -25.26 26.89 -15.20
C PRO A 547 -24.08 27.15 -16.15
N LEU A 548 -23.02 27.81 -15.67
CA LEU A 548 -21.82 28.11 -16.45
C LEU A 548 -20.97 26.87 -16.75
N ASP A 549 -21.14 25.79 -16.01
CA ASP A 549 -20.43 24.53 -16.19
C ASP A 549 -21.17 23.52 -17.08
N ARG A 550 -22.42 23.80 -17.48
CA ARG A 550 -23.21 22.85 -18.26
C ARG A 550 -22.84 22.88 -19.74
N VAL A 551 -22.52 21.71 -20.27
CA VAL A 551 -22.20 21.48 -21.69
C VAL A 551 -23.08 20.38 -22.25
N ILE A 552 -23.52 20.52 -23.50
CA ILE A 552 -24.37 19.53 -24.18
C ILE A 552 -23.74 19.15 -25.52
N PHE A 553 -23.51 17.85 -25.73
CA PHE A 553 -23.18 17.29 -27.04
C PHE A 553 -24.39 16.59 -27.63
N TYR A 554 -24.68 16.85 -28.89
CA TYR A 554 -25.79 16.24 -29.62
C TYR A 554 -25.28 15.10 -30.50
N LYS A 555 -25.84 13.91 -30.30
CA LYS A 555 -25.50 12.70 -31.06
C LYS A 555 -26.62 12.28 -31.99
N ASP A 556 -26.28 11.89 -33.21
CA ASP A 556 -27.22 11.26 -34.13
C ASP A 556 -27.53 9.79 -33.74
N ALA A 557 -28.40 9.14 -34.50
CA ALA A 557 -28.75 7.73 -34.29
C ALA A 557 -27.53 6.78 -34.40
N SER A 558 -26.51 7.18 -35.16
CA SER A 558 -25.25 6.44 -35.32
C SER A 558 -24.26 6.72 -34.18
N GLN A 559 -24.65 7.51 -33.17
CA GLN A 559 -23.82 7.94 -32.04
C GLN A 559 -22.66 8.88 -32.44
N HIS A 560 -22.77 9.60 -33.56
CA HIS A 560 -21.80 10.63 -33.93
C HIS A 560 -22.20 11.99 -33.36
N VAL A 561 -21.23 12.73 -32.84
CA VAL A 561 -21.44 14.11 -32.36
C VAL A 561 -21.66 15.03 -33.56
N VAL A 562 -22.89 15.54 -33.68
CA VAL A 562 -23.36 16.41 -34.77
C VAL A 562 -23.60 17.86 -34.33
N GLY A 563 -23.61 18.11 -33.02
CA GLY A 563 -23.82 19.44 -32.48
C GLY A 563 -23.27 19.62 -31.07
N PHE A 564 -23.10 20.86 -30.68
CA PHE A 564 -22.59 21.28 -29.38
C PHE A 564 -23.33 22.51 -28.88
N GLU A 565 -23.61 22.60 -27.59
CA GLU A 565 -24.21 23.78 -26.99
C GLU A 565 -23.69 24.03 -25.57
N MET A 566 -23.44 25.31 -25.26
CA MET A 566 -23.37 25.82 -23.89
C MET A 566 -24.58 26.73 -23.67
N PRO A 567 -25.63 26.29 -22.96
CA PRO A 567 -26.89 27.03 -22.88
C PRO A 567 -26.75 28.49 -22.42
N PHE A 568 -25.81 28.78 -21.52
CA PHE A 568 -25.58 30.14 -21.01
C PHE A 568 -25.09 31.14 -22.09
N LEU A 569 -24.50 30.66 -23.19
CA LEU A 569 -24.08 31.51 -24.31
C LEU A 569 -25.26 32.01 -25.14
N ARG A 570 -26.43 31.34 -25.05
CA ARG A 570 -27.63 31.65 -25.86
C ARG A 570 -27.33 31.70 -27.37
N SER A 571 -26.35 30.92 -27.79
CA SER A 571 -25.86 30.85 -29.17
C SER A 571 -26.66 29.91 -30.06
N GLY A 572 -27.54 29.09 -29.46
CA GLY A 572 -28.09 27.90 -30.10
C GLY A 572 -27.03 26.81 -30.27
N ILE A 573 -27.35 25.81 -31.08
CA ILE A 573 -26.49 24.64 -31.33
C ILE A 573 -25.41 25.02 -32.35
N LEU A 574 -24.14 24.84 -31.99
CA LEU A 574 -23.00 24.99 -32.86
C LEU A 574 -22.75 23.67 -33.63
N LYS A 575 -22.36 23.79 -34.90
CA LYS A 575 -22.05 22.64 -35.77
C LYS A 575 -20.53 22.40 -35.88
N PRO A 576 -20.09 21.14 -36.04
CA PRO A 576 -18.67 20.83 -36.21
C PRO A 576 -18.12 21.41 -37.52
N ILE A 577 -16.90 21.95 -37.48
CA ILE A 577 -16.18 22.43 -38.67
C ILE A 577 -15.50 21.23 -39.35
N GLY A 578 -15.82 20.97 -40.64
CA GLY A 578 -15.07 20.01 -41.47
C GLY A 578 -15.70 18.63 -41.70
N LEU A 579 -16.98 18.54 -42.06
CA LEU A 579 -17.55 17.37 -42.74
C LEU A 579 -17.96 17.75 -44.18
N THR A 580 -17.03 17.67 -45.13
CA THR A 580 -17.39 17.44 -46.54
C THR A 580 -17.61 15.95 -46.75
N GLU A 581 -18.67 15.60 -47.47
CA GLU A 581 -19.11 14.23 -47.79
C GLU A 581 -18.00 13.31 -48.33
N PRO A 582 -18.11 11.97 -48.16
CA PRO A 582 -17.09 11.03 -48.59
C PRO A 582 -17.17 10.79 -50.11
N THR A 583 -16.25 11.37 -50.88
CA THR A 583 -15.95 10.94 -52.25
C THR A 583 -14.61 10.21 -52.34
N THR A 584 -14.72 8.91 -52.61
CA THR A 584 -13.89 8.08 -53.50
C THR A 584 -12.36 8.20 -53.40
N LEU A 585 -11.77 7.20 -52.73
CA LEU A 585 -10.53 6.50 -53.07
C LEU A 585 -9.67 7.11 -54.20
N GLN A 586 -8.50 7.67 -53.83
CA GLN A 586 -7.31 7.60 -54.68
C GLN A 586 -6.04 7.36 -53.87
N ARG A 587 -5.45 6.18 -54.11
CA ARG A 587 -4.09 5.79 -53.74
C ARG A 587 -3.07 6.67 -54.47
N LEU A 588 -2.12 7.25 -53.74
CA LEU A 588 -0.83 7.74 -54.27
C LEU A 588 0.24 7.44 -53.20
N LYS A 589 0.91 6.29 -53.31
CA LYS A 589 2.29 6.14 -53.85
C LYS A 589 3.32 7.03 -53.15
N LEU A 590 3.95 6.45 -52.13
CA LEU A 590 5.27 6.83 -51.63
C LEU A 590 6.33 6.54 -52.70
N GLN A 591 7.16 7.52 -53.02
CA GLN A 591 8.54 7.29 -53.43
C GLN A 591 9.47 8.37 -52.82
N PRO A 592 10.73 8.02 -52.52
CA PRO A 592 11.63 8.80 -51.68
C PRO A 592 12.58 9.66 -52.52
N GLN A 593 12.94 10.85 -52.04
CA GLN A 593 14.18 11.50 -52.47
C GLN A 593 14.89 12.23 -51.34
N SER A 594 16.18 11.96 -51.33
CA SER A 594 17.30 12.48 -50.56
C SER A 594 17.60 13.96 -50.81
N SER A 595 18.16 14.63 -49.80
CA SER A 595 19.44 15.38 -49.93
C SER A 595 19.83 16.04 -48.59
N GLN A 596 21.09 15.87 -48.20
CA GLN A 596 21.78 16.75 -47.25
C GLN A 596 22.16 18.08 -47.96
N PRO A 597 22.59 19.13 -47.23
CA PRO A 597 24.04 19.28 -47.02
C PRO A 597 24.48 19.76 -45.61
N SER A 598 25.65 19.24 -45.20
CA SER A 598 26.75 19.76 -44.36
C SER A 598 26.55 20.90 -43.33
N PRO A 599 27.16 20.80 -42.13
CA PRO A 599 27.54 21.94 -41.32
C PRO A 599 29.04 22.25 -41.47
N ASP A 600 29.39 23.50 -41.72
CA ASP A 600 30.69 24.01 -41.32
C ASP A 600 30.60 25.49 -40.93
N THR A 601 31.50 25.86 -40.02
CA THR A 601 31.90 27.19 -39.56
C THR A 601 31.49 27.68 -38.16
N THR A 602 32.59 27.92 -37.44
CA THR A 602 32.90 28.56 -36.17
C THR A 602 32.41 30.02 -36.02
N ALA A 603 31.97 30.39 -34.82
CA ALA A 603 32.13 31.75 -34.22
C ALA A 603 31.73 31.72 -32.74
N ARG A 604 32.70 31.81 -31.82
CA ARG A 604 33.00 32.99 -30.97
C ARG A 604 31.87 33.46 -30.04
N ALA A 605 32.07 33.15 -28.76
CA ALA A 605 31.47 33.86 -27.64
C ALA A 605 31.83 35.35 -27.68
N THR A 606 30.85 36.21 -27.46
CA THR A 606 31.05 37.64 -27.19
C THR A 606 30.24 38.03 -25.96
N ASP A 607 30.94 38.72 -25.07
CA ASP A 607 30.50 39.31 -23.82
C ASP A 607 29.32 40.27 -24.01
N TRP A 608 28.37 40.22 -23.07
CA TRP A 608 27.42 41.31 -22.84
C TRP A 608 27.83 42.07 -21.58
N HIS A 609 28.41 43.25 -21.80
CA HIS A 609 28.58 44.30 -20.81
C HIS A 609 27.21 44.98 -20.54
N GLU A 610 26.72 44.92 -19.30
CA GLU A 610 25.67 45.82 -18.82
C GLU A 610 26.28 47.13 -18.31
N GLY A 611 25.72 48.24 -18.82
CA GLY A 611 26.07 49.60 -18.50
C GLY A 611 25.52 50.06 -17.15
N SER A 612 26.37 50.77 -16.42
CA SER A 612 26.12 51.49 -15.18
C SER A 612 25.01 52.55 -15.30
N MET A 613 24.06 52.56 -14.36
CA MET A 613 23.49 53.80 -13.83
C MET A 613 23.60 53.82 -12.30
N ALA A 614 24.16 54.92 -11.81
CA ALA A 614 24.53 55.17 -10.44
C ALA A 614 23.34 55.59 -9.57
N GLY A 615 23.32 55.08 -8.32
CA GLY A 615 22.42 55.55 -7.27
C GLY A 615 22.71 54.90 -5.92
N GLY A 616 23.43 55.63 -5.04
CA GLY A 616 23.40 55.48 -3.58
C GLY A 616 23.88 54.16 -2.95
N ARG A 617 25.19 54.05 -2.65
CA ARG A 617 25.73 53.02 -1.76
C ARG A 617 25.27 53.25 -0.30
N LYS A 618 24.33 52.44 0.20
CA LYS A 618 24.38 51.98 1.60
C LYS A 618 25.32 50.77 1.64
N ALA A 619 26.29 50.79 2.55
CA ALA A 619 27.23 49.69 2.74
C ALA A 619 26.45 48.39 3.02
N LYS A 620 26.75 47.33 2.25
CA LYS A 620 26.31 45.97 2.53
C LYS A 620 26.88 45.58 3.90
N PRO A 621 26.08 45.14 4.89
CA PRO A 621 26.62 44.64 6.14
C PRO A 621 27.54 43.44 5.82
N ALA A 622 28.69 43.38 6.49
CA ALA A 622 29.62 42.27 6.34
C ALA A 622 28.91 40.93 6.62
N PRO A 623 29.25 39.85 5.90
CA PRO A 623 28.73 38.53 6.23
C PRO A 623 29.06 38.18 7.70
N PRO A 624 28.15 37.53 8.44
CA PRO A 624 28.39 37.15 9.83
C PRO A 624 29.69 36.33 9.94
N ALA A 625 30.43 36.53 11.03
CA ALA A 625 31.66 35.80 11.30
C ALA A 625 31.37 34.29 11.35
N ARG A 626 32.21 33.49 10.68
CA ARG A 626 32.05 32.03 10.63
C ARG A 626 32.27 31.43 12.02
N PRO A 627 31.39 30.53 12.50
CA PRO A 627 31.61 29.81 13.75
C PRO A 627 32.93 29.02 13.69
N THR A 628 33.82 29.24 14.66
CA THR A 628 35.10 28.53 14.79
C THR A 628 34.95 27.14 15.40
N ASN A 629 33.85 26.91 16.13
CA ASN A 629 33.53 25.67 16.82
C ASN A 629 32.25 25.04 16.23
N THR A 630 32.28 23.73 16.00
CA THR A 630 31.11 22.93 15.60
C THR A 630 30.84 21.85 16.64
N LEU A 631 29.70 21.92 17.33
CA LEU A 631 29.18 20.86 18.16
C LEU A 631 28.49 19.81 17.27
N ILE A 632 28.87 18.55 17.46
CA ILE A 632 28.31 17.42 16.71
C ILE A 632 27.56 16.54 17.67
N VAL A 633 26.29 16.28 17.35
CA VAL A 633 25.39 15.45 18.15
C VAL A 633 24.83 14.34 17.27
N ASP A 634 25.25 13.11 17.52
CA ASP A 634 24.58 11.92 17.02
C ASP A 634 23.52 11.47 18.04
N ASN A 635 22.25 11.86 17.82
CA ASN A 635 21.20 11.74 18.83
C ASN A 635 20.49 10.38 18.82
N GLY A 636 21.23 9.33 19.22
CA GLY A 636 20.70 7.98 19.29
C GLY A 636 19.71 7.75 20.44
N ALA A 637 18.80 6.78 20.26
CA ALA A 637 17.74 6.47 21.23
C ALA A 637 18.24 5.83 22.54
N TYR A 638 19.32 5.02 22.46
CA TYR A 638 19.92 4.41 23.65
C TYR A 638 21.01 5.29 24.25
N THR A 639 21.90 5.77 23.38
CA THR A 639 23.01 6.66 23.70
C THR A 639 23.08 7.76 22.66
N LEU A 640 23.27 9.00 23.09
CA LEU A 640 23.68 10.10 22.24
C LEU A 640 25.22 10.20 22.23
N LYS A 641 25.82 10.61 21.11
CA LYS A 641 27.26 10.92 21.04
C LYS A 641 27.46 12.38 20.77
N ALA A 642 28.28 13.03 21.57
CA ALA A 642 28.51 14.46 21.49
C ALA A 642 29.99 14.82 21.58
N GLY A 643 30.41 15.81 20.82
CA GLY A 643 31.77 16.35 20.88
C GLY A 643 31.94 17.57 19.98
N ILE A 644 33.04 18.29 20.15
CA ILE A 644 33.31 19.56 19.45
C ILE A 644 34.43 19.35 18.42
N VAL A 645 34.24 19.93 17.24
CA VAL A 645 35.29 20.17 16.25
C VAL A 645 35.68 21.64 16.33
N ALA A 646 36.90 21.91 16.79
CA ALA A 646 37.42 23.27 16.99
C ALA A 646 38.55 23.53 16.00
N ASN A 647 38.46 24.59 15.20
CA ASN A 647 39.48 24.96 14.20
C ASN A 647 39.90 23.80 13.27
N GLY A 648 38.97 22.92 12.91
CA GLY A 648 39.22 21.75 12.06
C GLY A 648 39.87 20.55 12.78
N GLN A 649 40.20 20.67 14.07
CA GLN A 649 40.64 19.55 14.90
C GLN A 649 39.43 18.81 15.45
N VAL A 650 39.35 17.52 15.15
CA VAL A 650 38.28 16.62 15.61
C VAL A 650 38.60 16.14 17.02
N GLY A 651 37.77 16.49 17.99
CA GLY A 651 37.85 15.95 19.35
C GLY A 651 37.33 14.51 19.46
N GLU A 652 37.45 13.90 20.64
CA GLU A 652 36.85 12.60 20.92
C GLU A 652 35.36 12.72 21.29
N PRO A 653 34.47 11.85 20.77
CA PRO A 653 33.07 11.85 21.16
C PRO A 653 32.86 11.25 22.55
N ARG A 654 32.01 11.90 23.34
CA ARG A 654 31.45 11.30 24.57
C ARG A 654 30.22 10.47 24.21
N ILE A 655 30.17 9.22 24.68
CA ILE A 655 29.01 8.35 24.60
C ILE A 655 28.18 8.53 25.87
N ILE A 656 26.97 9.05 25.73
CA ILE A 656 26.12 9.48 26.85
C ILE A 656 24.81 8.69 26.79
N PRO A 657 24.36 8.04 27.88
CA PRO A 657 23.04 7.41 27.92
C PRO A 657 21.93 8.43 27.63
N ASN A 658 21.04 8.14 26.68
CA ASN A 658 19.93 9.03 26.34
C ASN A 658 18.67 8.62 27.11
N CYS A 659 18.68 8.81 28.43
CA CYS A 659 17.55 8.49 29.30
C CYS A 659 17.54 9.30 30.60
N VAL A 660 16.33 9.43 31.14
CA VAL A 660 16.07 9.79 32.53
C VAL A 660 15.76 8.48 33.27
N VAL A 661 16.45 8.22 34.37
CA VAL A 661 16.33 6.98 35.14
C VAL A 661 15.88 7.28 36.55
N ARG A 662 14.94 6.50 37.06
CA ARG A 662 14.53 6.55 38.45
C ARG A 662 14.83 5.21 39.13
N ASP A 663 15.56 5.24 40.23
CA ASP A 663 15.81 4.05 41.04
C ASP A 663 14.64 3.71 41.96
N ARG A 664 14.76 2.59 42.68
CA ARG A 664 13.78 2.13 43.67
C ARG A 664 13.55 3.13 44.81
N SER A 665 14.57 3.92 45.16
CA SER A 665 14.50 4.98 46.17
C SER A 665 13.91 6.29 45.62
N ARG A 666 13.41 6.29 44.38
CA ARG A 666 12.89 7.43 43.64
C ARG A 666 13.93 8.52 43.34
N LYS A 667 15.22 8.23 43.50
CA LYS A 667 16.29 9.13 43.07
C LYS A 667 16.35 9.12 41.55
N VAL A 668 16.41 10.32 40.98
CA VAL A 668 16.48 10.53 39.53
C VAL A 668 17.95 10.69 39.12
N PHE A 669 18.33 9.97 38.07
CA PHE A 669 19.63 10.06 37.40
C PHE A 669 19.40 10.46 35.96
N LEU A 670 20.20 11.40 35.48
CA LEU A 670 20.07 11.98 34.14
C LEU A 670 21.31 11.66 33.32
N GLY A 671 21.12 11.02 32.16
CA GLY A 671 22.22 10.73 31.25
C GLY A 671 23.37 9.96 31.89
N SER A 672 24.57 10.56 31.93
CA SER A 672 25.77 9.92 32.47
C SER A 672 25.74 9.72 33.99
N ASP A 673 24.84 10.41 34.70
CA ASP A 673 24.69 10.25 36.15
C ASP A 673 24.22 8.85 36.56
N ILE A 674 23.70 8.04 35.63
CA ILE A 674 23.38 6.63 35.89
C ILE A 674 24.60 5.85 36.39
N ALA A 675 25.83 6.26 36.04
CA ALA A 675 27.06 5.63 36.54
C ALA A 675 27.26 5.80 38.06
N LYS A 676 26.56 6.77 38.68
CA LYS A 676 26.53 6.98 40.14
C LYS A 676 25.55 6.03 40.84
N CYS A 677 24.71 5.31 40.08
CA CYS A 677 23.79 4.32 40.61
C CYS A 677 24.58 3.10 41.10
N ARG A 678 24.26 2.62 42.31
CA ARG A 678 24.93 1.46 42.92
C ARG A 678 24.14 0.17 42.76
N ASP A 679 22.82 0.30 42.69
CA ASP A 679 21.87 -0.79 42.52
C ASP A 679 21.15 -0.59 41.20
N PHE A 680 21.27 -1.56 40.29
CA PHE A 680 20.64 -1.51 38.97
C PHE A 680 19.35 -2.33 38.90
N GLY A 681 18.86 -2.82 40.05
CA GLY A 681 17.58 -3.50 40.17
C GLY A 681 16.38 -2.56 40.01
N GLU A 682 15.35 -3.02 39.31
CA GLU A 682 14.05 -2.35 39.13
C GLU A 682 14.14 -0.89 38.63
N LEU A 683 15.16 -0.54 37.82
CA LEU A 683 15.33 0.81 37.29
C LEU A 683 14.20 1.18 36.30
N GLN A 684 13.58 2.34 36.51
CA GLN A 684 12.56 2.88 35.62
C GLN A 684 13.19 3.83 34.61
N PHE A 685 13.20 3.43 33.34
CA PHE A 685 13.74 4.23 32.24
C PHE A 685 12.65 5.04 31.54
N ARG A 686 12.87 6.34 31.39
CA ARG A 686 12.13 7.21 30.47
C ARG A 686 13.10 7.71 29.40
N ARG A 687 12.79 7.44 28.13
CA ARG A 687 13.62 7.86 26.99
C ARG A 687 12.90 8.93 26.18
N PRO A 688 13.60 9.99 25.71
CA PRO A 688 12.98 11.03 24.91
C PRO A 688 12.69 10.60 23.46
N VAL A 689 13.31 9.49 23.02
CA VAL A 689 13.26 8.99 21.66
C VAL A 689 12.37 7.74 21.56
N GLU A 690 11.36 7.79 20.68
CA GLU A 690 10.49 6.66 20.35
C GLU A 690 10.60 6.30 18.87
N LYS A 691 10.74 5.01 18.57
CA LYS A 691 10.94 4.49 17.19
C LYS A 691 12.09 5.16 16.40
N GLY A 692 12.99 5.86 17.09
CA GLY A 692 14.13 6.58 16.51
C GLY A 692 13.95 8.10 16.42
N PHE A 693 12.76 8.63 16.69
CA PHE A 693 12.47 10.06 16.63
C PHE A 693 12.34 10.66 18.04
N ILE A 694 12.81 11.90 18.22
CA ILE A 694 12.62 12.64 19.46
C ILE A 694 11.15 13.05 19.56
N VAL A 695 10.43 12.48 20.52
CA VAL A 695 8.99 12.75 20.74
C VAL A 695 8.73 13.54 22.01
N ASN A 696 9.67 13.49 22.96
CA ASN A 696 9.57 14.18 24.25
C ASN A 696 10.77 15.11 24.43
N TRP A 697 10.57 16.37 24.00
CA TRP A 697 11.59 17.41 24.08
C TRP A 697 11.86 17.91 25.49
N GLU A 698 10.91 17.80 26.43
CA GLU A 698 11.14 18.15 27.82
C GLU A 698 12.27 17.30 28.42
N ALA A 699 12.16 15.98 28.28
CA ALA A 699 13.20 15.06 28.74
C ALA A 699 14.50 15.18 27.91
N GLN A 700 14.40 15.45 26.60
CA GLN A 700 15.59 15.63 25.76
C GLN A 700 16.37 16.89 26.15
N LYS A 701 15.66 17.97 26.49
CA LYS A 701 16.21 19.25 26.93
C LYS A 701 16.95 19.10 28.25
N GLU A 702 16.35 18.45 29.25
CA GLU A 702 17.04 18.14 30.51
C GLU A 702 18.37 17.42 30.25
N ILE A 703 18.37 16.38 29.41
CA ILE A 703 19.59 15.63 29.08
C ILE A 703 20.62 16.53 28.38
N TRP A 704 20.19 17.35 27.42
CA TRP A 704 21.08 18.25 26.68
C TRP A 704 21.66 19.36 27.56
N ASP A 705 20.86 19.99 28.41
CA ASP A 705 21.29 21.01 29.37
C ASP A 705 22.44 20.49 30.22
N GLN A 706 22.27 19.32 30.84
CA GLN A 706 23.29 18.73 31.70
C GLN A 706 24.52 18.25 30.91
N GLU A 707 24.32 17.53 29.81
CA GLU A 707 25.41 16.78 29.16
C GLU A 707 26.15 17.57 28.09
N LEU A 708 25.49 18.52 27.43
CA LEU A 708 26.08 19.32 26.36
C LEU A 708 26.53 20.70 26.85
N PHE A 709 25.82 21.34 27.77
CA PHE A 709 26.08 22.74 28.12
C PHE A 709 26.68 22.95 29.52
N ASP A 710 26.27 22.15 30.51
CA ASP A 710 26.84 22.23 31.87
C ASP A 710 28.16 21.47 32.01
N ASN A 711 28.35 20.41 31.22
CA ASN A 711 29.55 19.58 31.30
C ASN A 711 30.76 20.22 30.61
N ALA A 712 31.86 20.39 31.35
CA ALA A 712 33.08 21.06 30.86
C ALA A 712 33.70 20.45 29.59
N ALA A 713 33.52 19.14 29.32
CA ALA A 713 34.13 18.46 28.18
C ALA A 713 33.42 18.74 26.84
N THR A 714 32.15 19.12 26.89
CA THR A 714 31.27 19.35 25.72
C THR A 714 30.71 20.77 25.69
N LYS A 715 31.05 21.58 26.71
CA LYS A 715 30.59 22.96 26.87
C LYS A 715 30.96 23.79 25.65
N CYS A 716 29.93 24.23 24.94
CA CYS A 716 30.02 25.27 23.92
C CYS A 716 28.97 26.34 24.20
N ASP A 717 29.25 27.58 23.83
CA ASP A 717 28.22 28.61 23.74
C ASP A 717 27.45 28.39 22.42
N PRO A 718 26.15 28.04 22.46
CA PRO A 718 25.35 27.86 21.24
C PRO A 718 25.39 29.09 20.34
N THR A 719 25.39 30.30 20.91
CA THR A 719 25.29 31.56 20.17
C THR A 719 26.51 31.86 19.30
N GLU A 720 27.63 31.17 19.56
CA GLU A 720 28.87 31.27 18.79
C GLU A 720 29.21 29.97 18.03
N ALA A 721 28.46 28.89 18.26
CA ALA A 721 28.76 27.56 17.73
C ALA A 721 27.82 27.12 16.61
N ARG A 722 28.34 26.24 15.74
CA ARG A 722 27.53 25.48 14.79
C ARG A 722 27.06 24.17 15.41
N LEU A 723 25.82 23.75 15.16
CA LEU A 723 25.33 22.40 15.47
C LEU A 723 25.23 21.53 14.21
N ILE A 724 25.81 20.33 14.24
CA ILE A 724 25.47 19.24 13.31
C ILE A 724 24.73 18.15 14.08
N LEU A 725 23.50 17.85 13.66
CA LEU A 725 22.62 16.90 14.33
C LEU A 725 22.27 15.73 13.39
N SER A 726 22.42 14.50 13.89
CA SER A 726 21.93 13.32 13.19
C SER A 726 20.43 13.11 13.41
N GLU A 727 19.74 12.63 12.38
CA GLU A 727 18.37 12.10 12.47
C GLU A 727 18.24 10.77 11.70
N PRO A 728 17.26 9.92 12.02
CA PRO A 728 16.94 8.78 11.16
C PRO A 728 16.25 9.23 9.84
N PRO A 729 16.26 8.40 8.79
CA PRO A 729 15.56 8.71 7.55
C PRO A 729 14.03 8.77 7.74
N ASN A 730 13.37 9.53 6.87
CA ASN A 730 11.90 9.68 6.82
C ASN A 730 11.29 10.26 8.11
N GLY A 731 11.94 11.26 8.71
CA GLY A 731 11.38 12.04 9.81
C GLY A 731 10.10 12.77 9.43
N LEU A 732 9.12 12.74 10.34
CA LEU A 732 7.89 13.50 10.18
C LEU A 732 8.22 15.00 10.19
N PRO A 733 7.74 15.81 9.22
CA PRO A 733 8.02 17.23 9.16
C PRO A 733 7.69 17.96 10.46
N ALA A 734 6.60 17.61 11.15
CA ALA A 734 6.23 18.22 12.43
C ALA A 734 7.29 17.99 13.54
N LEU A 735 7.92 16.81 13.60
CA LEU A 735 8.98 16.52 14.58
C LEU A 735 10.28 17.24 14.22
N GLN A 736 10.54 17.38 12.93
CA GLN A 736 11.67 18.11 12.38
C GLN A 736 11.55 19.61 12.67
N THR A 737 10.41 20.23 12.38
CA THR A 737 10.13 21.64 12.71
C THR A 737 10.26 21.90 14.21
N ASN A 738 9.75 21.02 15.07
CA ASN A 738 9.92 21.15 16.52
C ASN A 738 11.40 21.08 16.93
N CYS A 739 12.17 20.17 16.34
CA CYS A 739 13.61 20.11 16.54
C CYS A 739 14.31 21.42 16.13
N ASP A 740 13.97 21.92 14.94
CA ASP A 740 14.56 23.12 14.38
C ASP A 740 14.23 24.36 15.25
N GLN A 741 12.99 24.46 15.77
CA GLN A 741 12.55 25.48 16.73
C GLN A 741 13.34 25.42 18.04
N VAL A 742 13.48 24.23 18.65
CA VAL A 742 14.25 24.09 19.89
C VAL A 742 15.72 24.50 19.67
N VAL A 743 16.31 24.14 18.53
CA VAL A 743 17.71 24.51 18.23
C VAL A 743 17.89 26.03 18.08
N PHE A 744 17.02 26.71 17.34
CA PHE A 744 17.20 28.14 17.05
C PHE A 744 16.56 29.08 18.06
N GLU A 745 15.36 28.77 18.55
CA GLU A 745 14.58 29.67 19.40
C GLU A 745 14.91 29.50 20.88
N GLU A 746 15.09 28.25 21.34
CA GLU A 746 15.43 27.96 22.74
C GLU A 746 16.94 28.06 22.98
N TYR A 747 17.75 27.30 22.24
CA TYR A 747 19.21 27.29 22.45
C TYR A 747 19.95 28.41 21.71
N GLY A 748 19.41 28.93 20.61
CA GLY A 748 20.00 30.07 19.92
C GLY A 748 21.27 29.78 19.13
N PHE A 749 21.42 28.58 18.56
CA PHE A 749 22.63 28.20 17.82
C PHE A 749 22.98 29.15 16.66
N ALA A 750 24.26 29.49 16.48
CA ALA A 750 24.71 30.41 15.43
C ALA A 750 24.41 29.90 14.02
N SER A 751 24.65 28.60 13.80
CA SER A 751 24.25 27.88 12.58
C SER A 751 23.96 26.41 12.86
N TYR A 752 23.20 25.78 11.98
CA TYR A 752 22.64 24.45 12.20
C TYR A 752 22.60 23.64 10.90
N TYR A 753 22.90 22.35 10.99
CA TYR A 753 22.63 21.35 9.96
C TYR A 753 22.07 20.07 10.57
N ARG A 754 20.92 19.64 10.08
CA ARG A 754 20.33 18.32 10.40
C ARG A 754 20.45 17.42 9.19
N GLY A 755 21.00 16.22 9.38
CA GLY A 755 21.20 15.27 8.31
C GLY A 755 20.89 13.84 8.74
N ILE A 756 20.54 13.00 7.77
CA ILE A 756 20.30 11.58 8.00
C ILE A 756 21.60 10.93 8.48
N GLY A 757 21.63 10.34 9.67
CA GLY A 757 22.86 9.81 10.29
C GLY A 757 23.63 8.86 9.38
N SER A 758 22.94 7.98 8.66
CA SER A 758 23.57 7.05 7.71
C SER A 758 24.37 7.75 6.61
N THR A 759 23.99 8.96 6.17
CA THR A 759 24.70 9.71 5.11
C THR A 759 26.07 10.21 5.57
N PHE A 760 26.24 10.47 6.86
CA PHE A 760 27.51 10.90 7.43
C PHE A 760 28.61 9.86 7.24
N ASN A 761 28.25 8.57 7.14
CA ASN A 761 29.22 7.50 6.89
C ASN A 761 29.87 7.57 5.50
N ALA A 762 29.31 8.34 4.56
CA ALA A 762 29.97 8.60 3.28
C ALA A 762 31.21 9.49 3.40
N TYR A 763 31.41 10.18 4.53
CA TYR A 763 32.57 11.04 4.76
C TYR A 763 33.72 10.31 5.46
N HIS A 764 33.75 8.97 5.36
CA HIS A 764 34.88 8.13 5.75
C HIS A 764 35.68 7.67 4.53
N ASP A 765 36.95 7.31 4.75
CA ASP A 765 37.68 6.48 3.79
C ASP A 765 37.15 5.04 3.85
N ILE A 766 36.03 4.78 3.16
CA ILE A 766 35.41 3.46 3.17
C ILE A 766 36.27 2.40 2.47
N GLN A 767 37.16 2.79 1.55
CA GLN A 767 38.00 1.82 0.84
C GLN A 767 39.05 1.22 1.78
N SER A 768 39.50 1.97 2.80
CA SER A 768 40.34 1.42 3.86
C SER A 768 39.73 0.20 4.57
N LEU A 769 38.40 0.10 4.63
CA LEU A 769 37.69 -1.02 5.26
C LEU A 769 37.74 -2.30 4.42
N PHE A 770 37.95 -2.18 3.11
CA PHE A 770 37.94 -3.31 2.17
C PHE A 770 39.32 -3.65 1.60
N ARG A 771 40.36 -2.87 1.93
CA ARG A 771 41.74 -3.09 1.46
C ARG A 771 42.35 -4.31 2.14
N THR A 772 43.11 -5.08 1.36
CA THR A 772 44.15 -5.97 1.92
C THR A 772 45.45 -5.18 2.05
N PRO A 773 46.41 -5.57 2.92
CA PRO A 773 47.58 -4.75 3.26
C PRO A 773 48.56 -4.37 2.13
N LYS A 774 48.27 -4.69 0.85
CA LYS A 774 49.20 -4.54 -0.28
C LYS A 774 48.88 -3.42 -1.27
N ASP A 775 47.73 -2.74 -1.18
CA ASP A 775 47.34 -1.71 -2.15
C ASP A 775 47.81 -0.30 -1.75
N ALA A 776 48.32 0.47 -2.72
CA ALA A 776 48.84 1.82 -2.49
C ALA A 776 47.75 2.79 -1.97
N PRO A 777 48.09 3.74 -1.07
CA PRO A 777 47.12 4.69 -0.52
C PRO A 777 46.65 5.68 -1.59
N THR A 778 45.44 5.48 -2.09
CA THR A 778 44.69 6.51 -2.82
C THR A 778 44.12 7.48 -1.80
N ALA A 779 44.31 8.79 -2.00
CA ALA A 779 43.69 9.82 -1.17
C ALA A 779 42.17 9.59 -1.08
N ALA A 780 41.60 9.71 0.12
CA ALA A 780 40.19 9.46 0.34
C ALA A 780 39.34 10.53 -0.38
N ASN A 781 38.63 10.13 -1.44
CA ASN A 781 37.59 10.97 -2.04
C ASN A 781 36.35 10.91 -1.15
N VAL A 782 36.18 11.93 -0.31
CA VAL A 782 34.98 12.14 0.49
C VAL A 782 34.10 13.22 -0.17
N PRO A 783 32.78 13.02 -0.27
CA PRO A 783 32.05 11.82 0.12
C PRO A 783 32.31 10.63 -0.84
N ALA A 784 32.18 9.42 -0.31
CA ALA A 784 32.25 8.19 -1.09
C ALA A 784 31.26 8.22 -2.28
N GLU A 785 31.73 7.77 -3.45
CA GLU A 785 30.93 7.83 -4.68
C GLU A 785 29.70 6.92 -4.64
N VAL A 786 29.83 5.69 -4.13
CA VAL A 786 28.71 4.75 -4.02
C VAL A 786 28.92 3.82 -2.83
N MET A 787 27.89 3.69 -1.98
CA MET A 787 27.93 2.76 -0.84
C MET A 787 26.52 2.41 -0.36
N LEU A 788 26.37 1.25 0.27
CA LEU A 788 25.14 0.84 0.94
C LEU A 788 25.39 0.82 2.44
N VAL A 789 24.76 1.73 3.19
CA VAL A 789 24.87 1.74 4.66
C VAL A 789 23.77 0.87 5.25
N VAL A 790 24.15 -0.06 6.11
CA VAL A 790 23.25 -0.82 6.97
C VAL A 790 23.46 -0.35 8.41
N ASP A 791 22.55 0.46 8.93
CA ASP A 791 22.61 0.97 10.30
C ASP A 791 21.67 0.18 11.19
N SER A 792 22.20 -0.68 12.07
CA SER A 792 21.42 -1.48 13.02
C SER A 792 21.57 -0.95 14.44
N GLY A 793 20.65 -0.06 14.80
CA GLY A 793 20.65 0.66 16.07
C GLY A 793 19.72 0.09 17.14
N TYR A 794 19.49 0.88 18.19
CA TYR A 794 18.63 0.48 19.31
C TYR A 794 17.14 0.41 18.96
N SER A 795 16.63 1.37 18.17
CA SER A 795 15.20 1.47 17.87
C SER A 795 14.76 0.69 16.63
N HIS A 796 15.62 0.63 15.62
CA HIS A 796 15.32 0.04 14.31
C HIS A 796 16.63 -0.24 13.56
N THR A 797 16.51 -0.89 12.40
CA THR A 797 17.61 -1.08 11.44
C THR A 797 17.23 -0.42 10.10
N THR A 798 18.13 0.33 9.48
CA THR A 798 17.92 1.00 8.18
C THR A 798 18.93 0.58 7.13
N ILE A 799 18.46 0.49 5.88
CA ILE A 799 19.28 0.25 4.69
C ILE A 799 19.21 1.54 3.87
N THR A 800 20.34 2.21 3.69
CA THR A 800 20.43 3.51 3.04
C THR A 800 21.46 3.46 1.91
N PRO A 801 21.02 3.28 0.65
CA PRO A 801 21.90 3.39 -0.51
C PRO A 801 22.28 4.86 -0.74
N LEU A 802 23.58 5.10 -0.86
CA LEU A 802 24.16 6.43 -1.06
C LEU A 802 24.87 6.50 -2.41
N LEU A 803 24.68 7.63 -3.10
CA LEU A 803 25.41 8.01 -4.30
C LEU A 803 26.00 9.40 -4.08
N ARG A 804 27.33 9.52 -4.05
CA ARG A 804 28.09 10.76 -3.81
C ARG A 804 27.66 11.46 -2.51
N GLY A 805 27.50 10.67 -1.45
CA GLY A 805 27.02 11.14 -0.15
C GLY A 805 25.53 11.48 -0.07
N GLN A 806 24.77 11.36 -1.17
CA GLN A 806 23.33 11.61 -1.19
C GLN A 806 22.54 10.31 -1.05
N PRO A 807 21.52 10.26 -0.18
CA PRO A 807 20.67 9.09 -0.05
C PRO A 807 19.71 8.96 -1.23
N LEU A 808 19.61 7.75 -1.79
CA LEU A 808 18.61 7.41 -2.79
C LEU A 808 17.30 7.08 -2.08
N HIS A 809 16.55 8.14 -1.72
CA HIS A 809 15.37 8.07 -0.84
C HIS A 809 14.35 6.98 -1.19
N SER A 810 14.05 6.77 -2.48
CA SER A 810 13.10 5.74 -2.94
C SER A 810 13.52 4.30 -2.59
N ALA A 811 14.83 4.08 -2.42
CA ALA A 811 15.43 2.80 -2.10
C ALA A 811 15.78 2.64 -0.62
N VAL A 812 15.56 3.65 0.22
CA VAL A 812 15.75 3.51 1.67
C VAL A 812 14.74 2.51 2.20
N ARG A 813 15.20 1.60 3.06
CA ARG A 813 14.36 0.60 3.72
C ARG A 813 14.59 0.59 5.22
N ARG A 814 13.56 0.24 5.97
CA ARG A 814 13.58 0.18 7.43
C ARG A 814 12.98 -1.14 7.90
N LEU A 815 13.69 -1.76 8.83
CA LEU A 815 13.27 -2.92 9.60
C LEU A 815 12.98 -2.43 11.03
N ASP A 816 11.79 -2.69 11.57
CA ASP A 816 11.39 -2.25 12.91
C ASP A 816 11.94 -3.16 14.03
N VAL A 817 13.03 -3.87 13.73
CA VAL A 817 13.82 -4.67 14.67
C VAL A 817 15.08 -3.88 15.03
N GLY A 818 15.21 -3.54 16.30
CA GLY A 818 16.39 -2.92 16.89
C GLY A 818 16.70 -3.51 18.27
N GLY A 819 17.78 -3.03 18.89
CA GLY A 819 18.27 -3.53 20.17
C GLY A 819 17.24 -3.51 21.31
N ASN A 820 16.29 -2.58 21.32
CA ASN A 820 15.19 -2.51 22.29
C ASN A 820 14.29 -3.75 22.21
N LEU A 821 13.86 -4.11 20.99
CA LEU A 821 13.03 -5.28 20.76
C LEU A 821 13.76 -6.56 21.17
N LEU A 822 15.05 -6.65 20.84
CA LEU A 822 15.90 -7.79 21.21
C LEU A 822 16.01 -7.94 22.73
N THR A 823 16.27 -6.85 23.46
CA THR A 823 16.35 -6.85 24.93
C THR A 823 15.01 -7.25 25.55
N ASN A 824 13.89 -6.68 25.07
CA ASN A 824 12.56 -7.02 25.59
C ASN A 824 12.16 -8.48 25.29
N TYR A 825 12.54 -8.98 24.12
CA TYR A 825 12.30 -10.37 23.77
C TYR A 825 13.14 -11.33 24.63
N LEU A 826 14.42 -11.03 24.84
CA LEU A 826 15.27 -11.79 25.76
C LEU A 826 14.69 -11.78 27.18
N ALA A 827 14.28 -10.62 27.70
CA ALA A 827 13.65 -10.50 29.02
C ALA A 827 12.42 -11.41 29.14
N ARG A 828 11.57 -11.44 28.11
CA ARG A 828 10.40 -12.33 28.05
C ARG A 828 10.80 -13.82 28.05
N LEU A 829 11.79 -14.21 27.26
CA LEU A 829 12.27 -15.60 27.19
C LEU A 829 12.85 -16.06 28.53
N LEU A 830 13.66 -15.22 29.18
CA LEU A 830 14.23 -15.48 30.50
C LEU A 830 13.13 -15.61 31.55
N SER A 831 12.12 -14.73 31.51
CA SER A 831 10.98 -14.73 32.44
C SER A 831 10.11 -15.98 32.36
N LEU A 832 10.07 -16.63 31.19
CA LEU A 832 9.35 -17.88 31.02
C LEU A 832 10.13 -19.11 31.51
N ARG A 833 11.47 -19.04 31.54
CA ARG A 833 12.34 -20.20 31.82
C ARG A 833 12.99 -20.17 33.20
N HIS A 834 13.22 -18.98 33.72
CA HIS A 834 14.00 -18.73 34.93
C HIS A 834 13.22 -17.80 35.86
N PHE A 835 13.74 -16.60 36.13
CA PHE A 835 13.15 -15.56 36.97
C PHE A 835 12.49 -14.49 36.13
N ASP A 836 11.51 -13.78 36.69
CA ASP A 836 10.89 -12.64 36.03
C ASP A 836 11.90 -11.50 35.88
N MET A 837 12.44 -11.35 34.67
CA MET A 837 13.42 -10.33 34.30
C MET A 837 12.78 -9.16 33.54
N ARG A 838 11.45 -9.07 33.49
CA ARG A 838 10.74 -8.03 32.70
C ARG A 838 11.02 -6.61 33.20
N ASN A 839 11.26 -6.45 34.49
CA ASN A 839 11.59 -5.16 35.11
C ASN A 839 13.10 -4.87 35.13
N GLU A 840 13.93 -5.84 34.71
CA GLU A 840 15.39 -5.79 34.81
C GLU A 840 16.07 -5.50 33.46
N THR A 841 15.51 -4.55 32.70
CA THR A 841 15.90 -4.31 31.30
C THR A 841 17.37 -3.91 31.13
N TYR A 842 17.98 -3.27 32.13
CA TYR A 842 19.40 -2.90 32.11
C TYR A 842 20.30 -4.14 32.15
N ILE A 843 20.05 -5.02 33.12
CA ILE A 843 20.78 -6.27 33.32
C ILE A 843 20.60 -7.19 32.10
N VAL A 844 19.37 -7.28 31.58
CA VAL A 844 19.09 -8.07 30.36
C VAL A 844 19.84 -7.50 29.14
N ASN A 845 20.01 -6.18 29.05
CA ASN A 845 20.80 -5.58 27.98
C ASN A 845 22.30 -5.93 28.12
N GLU A 846 22.89 -5.84 29.31
CA GLU A 846 24.29 -6.27 29.55
C GLU A 846 24.47 -7.76 29.24
N MET A 847 23.49 -8.59 29.60
CA MET A 847 23.48 -10.01 29.29
C MET A 847 23.42 -10.28 27.79
N LYS A 848 22.54 -9.58 27.05
CA LYS A 848 22.47 -9.66 25.59
C LYS A 848 23.81 -9.30 24.95
N GLU A 849 24.40 -8.17 25.35
CA GLU A 849 25.68 -7.70 24.81
C GLU A 849 26.85 -8.64 25.12
N SER A 850 26.82 -9.31 26.28
CA SER A 850 27.89 -10.23 26.69
C SER A 850 27.74 -11.66 26.14
N ALA A 851 26.50 -12.14 25.98
CA ALA A 851 26.23 -13.55 25.74
C ALA A 851 25.69 -13.87 24.34
N CYS A 852 24.95 -12.97 23.70
CA CYS A 852 24.29 -13.26 22.42
C CYS A 852 25.24 -13.12 21.22
N TYR A 853 24.98 -13.88 20.16
CA TYR A 853 25.75 -13.87 18.92
C TYR A 853 24.86 -14.26 17.72
N VAL A 854 25.29 -13.95 16.50
CA VAL A 854 24.62 -14.35 15.27
C VAL A 854 25.25 -15.65 14.76
N THR A 855 24.44 -16.70 14.67
CA THR A 855 24.90 -17.99 14.13
C THR A 855 24.92 -18.01 12.59
N LEU A 856 25.84 -18.78 12.00
CA LEU A 856 25.94 -19.00 10.55
C LEU A 856 25.01 -20.11 10.03
N ASP A 857 24.57 -20.99 10.93
CA ASP A 857 23.67 -22.11 10.65
C ASP A 857 22.70 -22.28 11.82
N PHE A 858 21.59 -21.54 11.74
CA PHE A 858 20.57 -21.50 12.77
C PHE A 858 19.97 -22.88 13.06
N LYS A 859 19.71 -23.67 12.02
CA LYS A 859 19.08 -24.98 12.15
C LYS A 859 19.98 -25.96 12.91
N SER A 860 21.28 -25.98 12.57
CA SER A 860 22.25 -26.85 13.23
C SER A 860 22.41 -26.51 14.72
N ASP A 861 22.53 -25.23 15.05
CA ASP A 861 22.69 -24.80 16.45
C ASP A 861 21.39 -24.98 17.27
N LEU A 862 20.22 -24.87 16.63
CA LEU A 862 18.93 -25.20 17.26
C LEU A 862 18.83 -26.70 17.60
N GLU A 863 19.28 -27.59 16.71
CA GLU A 863 19.30 -29.04 16.96
C GLU A 863 20.24 -29.41 18.12
N LYS A 864 21.43 -28.80 18.19
CA LYS A 864 22.37 -29.03 19.30
C LYS A 864 21.80 -28.64 20.66
N THR A 865 20.99 -27.58 20.69
CA THR A 865 20.34 -27.06 21.90
C THR A 865 18.98 -27.70 22.21
N TRP A 866 18.49 -28.60 21.37
CA TRP A 866 17.24 -29.30 21.60
C TRP A 866 17.38 -30.37 22.70
N LYS A 867 16.47 -30.32 23.68
CA LYS A 867 16.49 -31.21 24.84
C LYS A 867 16.24 -32.69 24.51
N GLY A 868 15.49 -32.98 23.45
CA GLY A 868 14.98 -34.32 23.12
C GLY A 868 13.54 -34.55 23.59
N THR A 869 12.99 -35.72 23.28
CA THR A 869 11.65 -36.19 23.68
C THR A 869 11.57 -36.51 25.18
N ARG A 870 10.35 -36.57 25.71
CA ARG A 870 10.08 -36.61 27.17
C ARG A 870 10.70 -37.86 27.82
N GLY A 871 11.79 -37.67 28.58
CA GLY A 871 12.46 -38.71 29.37
C GLY A 871 13.95 -38.90 29.00
N GLU A 872 14.34 -38.56 27.78
CA GLU A 872 15.71 -38.74 27.29
C GLU A 872 16.33 -37.38 26.95
N LYS A 873 17.39 -37.01 27.68
CA LYS A 873 18.18 -35.83 27.37
C LYS A 873 19.27 -36.19 26.37
N ARG A 874 19.33 -35.47 25.25
CA ARG A 874 20.39 -35.66 24.25
C ARG A 874 21.78 -35.33 24.85
N PRO A 875 22.84 -36.06 24.48
CA PRO A 875 24.21 -35.78 24.95
C PRO A 875 24.66 -34.32 24.70
N SER A 876 24.36 -33.78 23.51
CA SER A 876 24.67 -32.38 23.16
C SER A 876 23.97 -31.37 24.06
N TYR A 877 22.73 -31.64 24.47
CA TYR A 877 21.99 -30.79 25.41
C TYR A 877 22.59 -30.82 26.81
N ILE A 878 23.10 -31.98 27.24
CA ILE A 878 23.71 -32.16 28.56
C ILE A 878 25.08 -31.47 28.61
N SER A 879 25.93 -31.67 27.60
CA SER A 879 27.26 -31.06 27.52
C SER A 879 27.20 -29.57 27.21
N GLY A 880 26.12 -29.10 26.57
CA GLY A 880 25.94 -27.72 26.14
C GLY A 880 26.66 -27.37 24.82
N ASP A 881 27.47 -28.30 24.29
CA ASP A 881 28.14 -28.24 22.99
C ASP A 881 28.81 -26.89 22.65
N GLY A 882 29.38 -26.20 23.65
CA GLY A 882 30.00 -24.88 23.52
C GLY A 882 29.02 -23.70 23.32
N ILE A 883 27.74 -24.00 23.10
CA ILE A 883 26.66 -23.02 22.89
C ILE A 883 26.07 -22.56 24.22
N VAL A 884 26.06 -23.40 25.25
CA VAL A 884 25.49 -23.01 26.54
C VAL A 884 26.50 -22.23 27.37
N LYS A 885 26.06 -21.16 28.04
CA LYS A 885 26.87 -20.38 28.98
C LYS A 885 26.06 -20.08 30.23
N ASP A 886 26.74 -19.94 31.35
CA ASP A 886 26.12 -19.52 32.61
C ASP A 886 26.41 -18.03 32.83
N TYR A 887 25.36 -17.23 33.05
CA TYR A 887 25.46 -15.82 33.39
C TYR A 887 25.20 -15.64 34.88
N VAL A 888 26.20 -15.17 35.61
CA VAL A 888 26.07 -14.87 37.04
C VAL A 888 25.51 -13.47 37.19
N LEU A 889 24.37 -13.34 37.88
CA LEU A 889 23.72 -12.06 38.13
C LEU A 889 24.57 -11.22 39.10
N PRO A 890 24.58 -9.89 38.93
CA PRO A 890 25.21 -9.00 39.91
C PRO A 890 24.43 -9.05 41.24
N ASP A 891 25.17 -9.05 42.36
CA ASP A 891 24.61 -9.00 43.72
C ASP A 891 24.60 -7.56 44.30
N PHE A 892 25.17 -6.60 43.56
CA PHE A 892 25.32 -5.18 43.91
C PHE A 892 26.02 -4.89 45.25
N HIS A 893 26.62 -5.91 45.87
CA HIS A 893 27.37 -5.84 47.12
C HIS A 893 28.84 -6.14 46.88
N SER A 894 29.14 -7.30 46.29
CA SER A 894 30.49 -7.76 45.97
C SER A 894 30.82 -7.58 44.49
N ASN A 895 29.81 -7.71 43.62
CA ASN A 895 29.94 -7.63 42.18
C ASN A 895 28.83 -6.76 41.57
N THR A 896 29.24 -5.61 41.05
CA THR A 896 28.32 -4.63 40.46
C THR A 896 27.90 -4.97 39.03
N LYS A 897 28.55 -5.94 38.37
CA LYS A 897 28.25 -6.35 36.99
C LYS A 897 28.11 -7.86 36.88
N GLY A 898 27.19 -8.30 36.03
CA GLY A 898 27.07 -9.73 35.75
C GLY A 898 28.31 -10.27 35.02
N SER A 899 28.57 -11.56 35.15
CA SER A 899 29.73 -12.21 34.52
C SER A 899 29.33 -13.48 33.76
N LEU A 900 29.88 -13.66 32.56
CA LEU A 900 29.66 -14.85 31.75
C LEU A 900 30.69 -15.92 32.10
N ARG A 901 30.24 -17.16 32.30
CA ARG A 901 31.07 -18.33 32.63
C ARG A 901 30.78 -19.47 31.65
N GLU A 902 31.80 -20.28 31.40
CA GLU A 902 31.64 -21.53 30.66
C GLU A 902 30.66 -22.46 31.38
N TYR A 903 29.76 -23.10 30.62
CA TYR A 903 28.80 -24.03 31.18
C TYR A 903 29.48 -25.34 31.59
N ASP A 904 29.33 -25.71 32.86
CA ASP A 904 29.83 -26.98 33.40
C ASP A 904 28.65 -27.84 33.90
N PRO A 905 28.35 -28.98 33.26
CA PRO A 905 27.23 -29.85 33.63
C PRO A 905 27.31 -30.37 35.07
N THR A 906 28.51 -30.55 35.61
CA THR A 906 28.74 -31.08 36.96
C THR A 906 28.40 -30.03 38.02
N ARG A 907 28.83 -28.79 37.78
CA ARG A 907 28.49 -27.62 38.62
C ARG A 907 27.01 -27.31 38.55
N HIS A 908 26.39 -27.32 37.36
CA HIS A 908 24.96 -27.07 37.20
C HIS A 908 24.11 -28.08 38.00
N THR A 909 24.50 -29.35 38.03
CA THR A 909 23.79 -30.39 38.81
C THR A 909 23.96 -30.18 40.33
N LYS A 910 25.15 -29.76 40.77
CA LYS A 910 25.46 -29.45 42.18
C LYS A 910 24.78 -28.16 42.64
N ALA A 911 24.84 -27.09 41.86
CA ALA A 911 24.20 -25.80 42.09
C ALA A 911 22.68 -25.96 42.20
N ARG A 912 22.04 -26.75 41.33
CA ARG A 912 20.60 -27.04 41.42
C ARG A 912 20.20 -27.76 42.72
N LYS A 913 21.07 -28.62 43.26
CA LYS A 913 20.85 -29.29 44.56
C LYS A 913 21.05 -28.33 45.74
N LEU A 914 22.04 -27.45 45.67
CA LEU A 914 22.34 -26.45 46.70
C LEU A 914 21.29 -25.33 46.73
N ALA A 915 20.82 -24.85 45.57
CA ALA A 915 19.76 -23.85 45.44
C ALA A 915 18.43 -24.38 46.00
N ALA A 916 18.11 -25.67 45.75
CA ALA A 916 16.96 -26.33 46.37
C ALA A 916 17.07 -26.50 47.89
N ALA A 917 18.28 -26.38 48.45
CA ALA A 917 18.56 -26.41 49.89
C ALA A 917 18.76 -25.01 50.50
N GLY A 918 18.62 -23.92 49.73
CA GLY A 918 18.78 -22.55 50.20
C GLY A 918 20.23 -22.16 50.58
N GLN A 919 21.24 -22.83 50.02
CA GLN A 919 22.66 -22.70 50.37
C GLN A 919 23.53 -22.18 49.21
N THR A 920 23.02 -21.28 48.37
CA THR A 920 23.79 -20.72 47.24
C THR A 920 23.97 -19.21 47.40
N ASP A 921 25.22 -18.76 47.40
CA ASP A 921 25.60 -17.34 47.49
C ASP A 921 25.57 -16.62 46.12
N GLU A 922 25.36 -17.33 45.00
CA GLU A 922 25.35 -16.77 43.64
C GLU A 922 24.07 -17.14 42.89
N ASP A 923 23.41 -16.15 42.28
CA ASP A 923 22.29 -16.36 41.35
C ASP A 923 22.78 -16.50 39.91
N VAL A 924 22.45 -17.63 39.27
CA VAL A 924 22.99 -18.01 37.95
C VAL A 924 21.87 -18.31 36.95
N LEU A 925 21.97 -17.74 35.75
CA LEU A 925 21.09 -17.96 34.61
C LEU A 925 21.81 -18.72 33.50
N THR A 926 21.35 -19.94 33.21
CA THR A 926 21.91 -20.77 32.13
C THR A 926 21.31 -20.38 30.79
N LEU A 927 22.10 -19.70 29.96
CA LEU A 927 21.71 -19.23 28.64
C LEU A 927 21.97 -20.28 27.57
N ARG A 928 20.92 -20.68 26.84
CA ARG A 928 20.96 -21.69 25.77
C ARG A 928 20.68 -21.10 24.40
N ASN A 929 19.58 -21.48 23.76
CA ASN A 929 19.26 -21.11 22.39
C ASN A 929 18.89 -19.64 22.22
N GLU A 930 18.45 -18.96 23.28
CA GLU A 930 18.23 -17.52 23.34
C GLU A 930 19.46 -16.70 22.95
N ARG A 931 20.68 -17.25 23.12
CA ARG A 931 21.93 -16.58 22.72
C ARG A 931 21.97 -16.26 21.23
N PHE A 932 21.41 -17.13 20.37
CA PHE A 932 21.38 -16.91 18.92
C PHE A 932 19.96 -16.72 18.36
N ALA A 933 18.92 -17.21 19.04
CA ALA A 933 17.53 -17.01 18.64
C ALA A 933 17.04 -15.57 18.84
N VAL A 934 17.61 -14.81 19.77
CA VAL A 934 17.28 -13.39 19.93
C VAL A 934 17.83 -12.57 18.75
N PRO A 935 19.14 -12.61 18.42
CA PRO A 935 19.68 -11.92 17.24
C PRO A 935 19.11 -12.41 15.90
N GLU A 936 18.63 -13.65 15.80
CA GLU A 936 18.00 -14.17 14.56
C GLU A 936 16.82 -13.32 14.12
N LEU A 937 16.14 -12.59 15.01
CA LEU A 937 15.05 -11.68 14.64
C LEU A 937 15.43 -10.57 13.66
N ILE A 938 16.72 -10.23 13.55
CA ILE A 938 17.21 -9.31 12.51
C ILE A 938 17.17 -9.98 11.12
N PHE A 939 17.37 -11.29 11.06
CA PHE A 939 17.45 -12.09 9.83
C PHE A 939 16.13 -12.79 9.49
N ASN A 940 15.30 -13.11 10.49
CA ASN A 940 13.98 -13.72 10.34
C ASN A 940 12.97 -13.17 11.37
N PRO A 941 12.39 -11.98 11.15
CA PRO A 941 11.41 -11.37 12.06
C PRO A 941 10.07 -12.15 12.15
N LEU A 942 9.76 -12.97 11.15
CA LEU A 942 8.52 -13.74 11.07
C LEU A 942 8.34 -14.71 12.23
N ASP A 943 9.43 -15.18 12.85
CA ASP A 943 9.40 -16.10 13.99
C ASP A 943 8.71 -15.48 15.22
N MET A 944 8.58 -14.14 15.27
CA MET A 944 7.83 -13.38 16.28
C MET A 944 6.47 -12.87 15.78
N GLY A 945 6.02 -13.32 14.61
CA GLY A 945 4.77 -12.87 13.99
C GLY A 945 4.85 -11.46 13.36
N MET A 946 6.05 -10.88 13.26
CA MET A 946 6.24 -9.60 12.57
C MET A 946 6.20 -9.81 11.06
N ARG A 947 5.26 -9.15 10.37
CA ARG A 947 5.10 -9.22 8.91
C ARG A 947 6.12 -8.32 8.18
N GLN A 948 7.40 -8.46 8.47
CA GLN A 948 8.51 -7.75 7.81
C GLN A 948 9.56 -8.76 7.30
N PRO A 949 10.19 -8.50 6.15
CA PRO A 949 11.29 -9.32 5.65
C PRO A 949 12.53 -9.18 6.55
N GLY A 950 13.39 -10.19 6.57
CA GLY A 950 14.69 -10.12 7.22
C GLY A 950 15.64 -9.13 6.55
N LEU A 951 16.72 -8.78 7.25
CA LEU A 951 17.73 -7.83 6.76
C LEU A 951 18.27 -8.15 5.35
N PRO A 952 18.63 -9.41 4.98
CA PRO A 952 19.13 -9.71 3.64
C PRO A 952 18.08 -9.51 2.54
N ASP A 953 16.84 -9.92 2.78
CA ASP A 953 15.72 -9.70 1.84
C ASP A 953 15.38 -8.22 1.71
N LEU A 954 15.52 -7.45 2.80
CA LEU A 954 15.29 -6.02 2.80
C LEU A 954 16.36 -5.24 2.02
N ILE A 955 17.61 -5.71 2.04
CA ILE A 955 18.68 -5.21 1.15
C ILE A 955 18.33 -5.50 -0.33
N GLN A 956 17.86 -6.70 -0.64
CA GLN A 956 17.43 -7.04 -2.00
C GLN A 956 16.28 -6.14 -2.48
N GLN A 957 15.28 -5.89 -1.62
CA GLN A 957 14.17 -4.97 -1.91
C GLN A 957 14.62 -3.51 -2.11
N SER A 958 15.64 -3.07 -1.36
CA SER A 958 16.28 -1.76 -1.56
C SER A 958 16.92 -1.67 -2.95
N LEU A 959 17.70 -2.68 -3.35
CA LEU A 959 18.35 -2.74 -4.66
C LEU A 959 17.35 -2.79 -5.82
N GLN A 960 16.23 -3.52 -5.67
CA GLN A 960 15.17 -3.61 -6.69
C GLN A 960 14.51 -2.28 -7.06
N GLN A 961 14.64 -1.24 -6.22
CA GLN A 961 14.17 0.11 -6.56
C GLN A 961 15.17 0.90 -7.41
N LEU A 962 16.40 0.40 -7.54
CA LEU A 962 17.52 1.09 -8.17
C LEU A 962 17.84 0.47 -9.54
N PRO A 963 18.32 1.27 -10.50
CA PRO A 963 18.84 0.76 -11.75
C PRO A 963 19.92 -0.30 -11.51
N MET A 964 19.87 -1.41 -12.25
CA MET A 964 20.79 -2.54 -12.12
C MET A 964 22.28 -2.13 -12.23
N GLY A 965 22.59 -1.08 -12.98
CA GLY A 965 23.95 -0.55 -13.10
C GLY A 965 24.56 -0.01 -11.79
N LEU A 966 23.74 0.32 -10.79
CA LEU A 966 24.24 0.74 -9.46
C LEU A 966 24.53 -0.44 -8.54
N TRP A 967 24.01 -1.64 -8.83
CA TRP A 967 24.07 -2.78 -7.92
C TRP A 967 25.50 -3.25 -7.65
N PRO A 968 26.39 -3.41 -8.65
CA PRO A 968 27.76 -3.85 -8.38
C PRO A 968 28.50 -2.89 -7.45
N GLY A 969 28.32 -1.58 -7.63
CA GLY A 969 28.93 -0.56 -6.78
C GLY A 969 28.38 -0.55 -5.35
N LEU A 970 27.08 -0.72 -5.17
CA LEU A 970 26.44 -0.79 -3.85
C LEU A 970 26.80 -2.08 -3.09
N LEU A 971 26.75 -3.23 -3.79
CA LEU A 971 27.05 -4.55 -3.21
C LEU A 971 28.53 -4.73 -2.88
N ALA A 972 29.42 -4.13 -3.66
CA ALA A 972 30.85 -4.13 -3.36
C ALA A 972 31.22 -3.21 -2.19
N ASN A 973 30.31 -2.36 -1.70
CA ASN A 973 30.57 -1.36 -0.66
C ASN A 973 29.45 -1.34 0.39
N ILE A 974 29.11 -2.50 0.97
CA ILE A 974 28.16 -2.58 2.09
C ILE A 974 28.91 -2.29 3.39
N VAL A 975 28.58 -1.18 4.04
CA VAL A 975 29.15 -0.77 5.33
C VAL A 975 28.08 -0.89 6.40
N VAL A 976 28.39 -1.66 7.45
CA VAL A 976 27.45 -1.93 8.55
C VAL A 976 27.89 -1.15 9.79
N VAL A 977 26.97 -0.36 10.35
CA VAL A 977 27.18 0.50 11.52
C VAL A 977 26.07 0.30 12.55
N GLY A 978 26.24 0.84 13.76
CA GLY A 978 25.27 0.72 14.85
C GLY A 978 25.56 -0.43 15.82
N GLY A 979 24.93 -0.36 17.00
CA GLY A 979 25.28 -1.22 18.14
C GLY A 979 24.98 -2.71 17.96
N ASN A 980 23.93 -3.09 17.23
CA ASN A 980 23.62 -4.52 17.05
C ASN A 980 24.62 -5.22 16.12
N THR A 981 25.41 -4.46 15.37
CA THR A 981 26.44 -5.03 14.48
C THR A 981 27.63 -5.59 15.25
N LEU A 982 27.71 -5.34 16.57
CA LEU A 982 28.73 -5.88 17.47
C LEU A 982 28.54 -7.36 17.76
N PHE A 983 27.37 -7.96 17.47
CA PHE A 983 27.20 -9.41 17.60
C PHE A 983 28.21 -10.16 16.75
N ASP A 984 28.89 -11.13 17.36
CA ASP A 984 29.78 -12.03 16.65
C ASP A 984 29.02 -12.78 15.55
N GLY A 985 29.63 -12.91 14.37
CA GLY A 985 29.03 -13.57 13.21
C GLY A 985 28.08 -12.72 12.36
N PHE A 986 27.74 -11.49 12.79
CA PHE A 986 26.79 -10.62 12.07
C PHE A 986 27.21 -10.37 10.61
N ILE A 987 28.48 -10.00 10.40
CA ILE A 987 29.02 -9.65 9.08
C ILE A 987 29.07 -10.88 8.18
N GLN A 988 29.56 -12.00 8.70
CA GLN A 988 29.70 -13.25 7.95
C GLN A 988 28.32 -13.80 7.56
N ARG A 989 27.33 -13.75 8.47
CA ARG A 989 25.95 -14.18 8.18
C ARG A 989 25.31 -13.28 7.13
N LEU A 990 25.42 -11.96 7.28
CA LEU A 990 24.84 -11.01 6.33
C LEU A 990 25.45 -11.18 4.93
N GLN A 991 26.78 -11.29 4.81
CA GLN A 991 27.43 -11.50 3.53
C GLN A 991 26.99 -12.82 2.87
N LYS A 992 26.98 -13.93 3.64
CA LYS A 992 26.53 -15.24 3.15
C LYS A 992 25.11 -15.18 2.58
N GLU A 993 24.21 -14.50 3.27
CA GLU A 993 22.80 -14.43 2.88
C GLU A 993 22.51 -13.45 1.75
N VAL A 994 23.25 -12.34 1.65
CA VAL A 994 23.12 -11.38 0.54
C VAL A 994 23.64 -11.99 -0.75
N VAL A 995 24.77 -12.71 -0.72
CA VAL A 995 25.31 -13.43 -1.89
C VAL A 995 24.27 -14.38 -2.50
N GLN A 996 23.47 -15.05 -1.68
CA GLN A 996 22.43 -15.98 -2.14
C GLN A 996 21.22 -15.31 -2.81
N ARG A 997 21.11 -13.97 -2.75
CA ARG A 997 19.93 -13.21 -3.18
C ARG A 997 20.20 -12.26 -4.35
N VAL A 998 21.46 -12.13 -4.75
CA VAL A 998 21.89 -11.20 -5.81
C VAL A 998 22.55 -11.97 -6.95
N PRO A 999 22.62 -11.41 -8.17
CA PRO A 999 23.27 -12.07 -9.30
C PRO A 999 24.73 -12.44 -9.00
N ASP A 1000 25.18 -13.59 -9.48
CA ASP A 1000 26.54 -14.11 -9.27
C ASP A 1000 27.63 -13.17 -9.81
N ASP A 1001 27.30 -12.34 -10.82
CA ASP A 1001 28.21 -11.34 -11.40
C ASP A 1001 28.51 -10.16 -10.44
N CYS A 1002 27.73 -10.00 -9.36
CA CYS A 1002 27.92 -8.93 -8.39
C CYS A 1002 28.79 -9.40 -7.22
N VAL A 1003 29.97 -8.80 -7.08
CA VAL A 1003 30.82 -9.04 -5.90
C VAL A 1003 30.20 -8.39 -4.66
N VAL A 1004 29.82 -9.20 -3.68
CA VAL A 1004 29.31 -8.72 -2.39
C VAL A 1004 30.45 -8.60 -1.38
N ARG A 1005 30.66 -7.40 -0.83
CA ARG A 1005 31.59 -7.17 0.28
C ARG A 1005 30.88 -6.45 1.40
N VAL A 1006 30.90 -7.04 2.59
CA VAL A 1006 30.33 -6.47 3.81
C VAL A 1006 31.46 -6.16 4.78
N ALA A 1007 31.58 -4.90 5.22
CA ALA A 1007 32.57 -4.49 6.21
C ALA A 1007 31.94 -3.73 7.37
N ARG A 1008 32.60 -3.80 8.53
CA ARG A 1008 32.25 -3.07 9.75
C ARG A 1008 33.46 -2.21 10.12
N PRO A 1009 33.28 -0.90 10.41
CA PRO A 1009 34.34 -0.08 11.00
C PRO A 1009 34.85 -0.67 12.32
N VAL A 1010 36.05 -0.24 12.74
CA VAL A 1010 36.63 -0.67 14.03
C VAL A 1010 35.69 -0.33 15.19
N ASP A 1011 35.16 0.90 15.19
CA ASP A 1011 34.10 1.31 16.11
C ASP A 1011 32.83 1.69 15.32
N PRO A 1012 31.87 0.74 15.16
CA PRO A 1012 30.62 1.00 14.46
C PRO A 1012 29.64 1.87 15.26
N VAL A 1013 29.88 2.09 16.56
CA VAL A 1013 28.99 2.84 17.46
C VAL A 1013 29.21 4.35 17.36
N THR A 1014 30.46 4.76 17.11
CA THR A 1014 30.86 6.17 16.93
C THR A 1014 31.11 6.56 15.47
N SER A 1015 31.09 5.60 14.54
CA SER A 1015 31.37 5.84 13.11
C SER A 1015 30.52 6.96 12.51
N THR A 1016 29.22 7.00 12.78
CA THR A 1016 28.32 8.05 12.27
C THR A 1016 28.72 9.45 12.78
N TRP A 1017 29.13 9.54 14.05
CA TRP A 1017 29.61 10.79 14.64
C TRP A 1017 30.92 11.27 14.00
N PHE A 1018 31.89 10.39 13.80
CA PHE A 1018 33.14 10.75 13.11
C PHE A 1018 32.91 11.15 11.65
N GLY A 1019 31.92 10.55 10.98
CA GLY A 1019 31.51 10.94 9.64
C GLY A 1019 30.97 12.38 9.61
N ALA A 1020 30.17 12.75 10.60
CA ALA A 1020 29.70 14.13 10.79
C ALA A 1020 30.86 15.09 11.11
N ALA A 1021 31.88 14.63 11.84
CA ALA A 1021 33.08 15.42 12.13
C ALA A 1021 33.91 15.70 10.90
N ASN A 1022 34.04 14.72 10.01
CA ASN A 1022 34.69 14.91 8.72
C ASN A 1022 33.88 15.86 7.82
N LEU A 1023 32.54 15.77 7.86
CA LEU A 1023 31.65 16.71 7.17
C LEU A 1023 31.79 18.15 7.73
N ALA A 1024 31.93 18.32 9.04
CA ALA A 1024 32.12 19.64 9.67
C ALA A 1024 33.35 20.37 9.14
N SER A 1025 34.42 19.62 8.85
CA SER A 1025 35.67 20.14 8.28
C SER A 1025 35.66 20.22 6.74
N HIS A 1026 34.57 19.85 6.07
CA HIS A 1026 34.50 19.82 4.61
C HIS A 1026 34.40 21.23 4.01
N PRO A 1027 35.12 21.56 2.91
CA PRO A 1027 35.16 22.93 2.35
C PRO A 1027 33.80 23.52 1.96
N ASN A 1028 32.83 22.67 1.66
CA ASN A 1028 31.49 23.08 1.24
C ASN A 1028 30.44 23.09 2.36
N ILE A 1029 30.81 22.89 3.64
CA ILE A 1029 29.85 22.82 4.76
C ILE A 1029 28.93 24.06 4.84
N GLU A 1030 29.44 25.23 4.49
CA GLU A 1030 28.68 26.50 4.51
C GLU A 1030 27.49 26.49 3.53
N LYS A 1031 27.49 25.62 2.52
CA LYS A 1031 26.37 25.45 1.60
C LYS A 1031 25.22 24.65 2.21
N LEU A 1032 25.48 23.87 3.26
CA LEU A 1032 24.50 23.00 3.92
C LEU A 1032 23.84 23.65 5.13
N VAL A 1033 24.60 24.42 5.90
CA VAL A 1033 24.18 24.94 7.20
C VAL A 1033 23.22 26.12 7.06
N VAL A 1034 22.23 26.25 7.93
CA VAL A 1034 21.37 27.43 8.05
C VAL A 1034 21.83 28.26 9.24
N THR A 1035 21.99 29.57 9.06
CA THR A 1035 22.31 30.49 10.16
C THR A 1035 21.05 30.91 10.93
N LYS A 1036 21.18 31.33 12.19
CA LYS A 1036 20.04 31.83 12.99
C LYS A 1036 19.30 32.96 12.28
N LYS A 1037 20.05 33.89 11.70
CA LYS A 1037 19.48 35.01 10.94
C LYS A 1037 18.66 34.54 9.72
N GLU A 1038 19.18 33.57 8.97
CA GLU A 1038 18.45 32.99 7.84
C GLU A 1038 17.16 32.30 8.29
N TYR A 1039 17.18 31.62 9.45
CA TYR A 1039 15.98 31.03 10.06
C TYR A 1039 14.98 32.09 10.53
N GLU A 1040 15.42 33.16 11.18
CA GLU A 1040 14.53 34.26 11.62
C GLU A 1040 13.89 35.01 10.44
N GLU A 1041 14.59 35.14 9.30
CA GLU A 1041 14.08 35.82 8.10
C GLU A 1041 13.15 34.94 7.25
N LEU A 1042 13.41 33.63 7.15
CA LEU A 1042 12.77 32.74 6.17
C LEU A 1042 12.05 31.53 6.79
N GLY A 1043 12.13 31.36 8.11
CA GLY A 1043 11.44 30.32 8.87
C GLY A 1043 11.94 28.89 8.61
N SER A 1044 11.15 27.93 9.07
CA SER A 1044 11.42 26.49 8.94
C SER A 1044 11.42 25.99 7.49
N ALA A 1045 10.71 26.65 6.57
CA ALA A 1045 10.70 26.29 5.15
C ALA A 1045 12.10 26.28 4.53
N LEU A 1046 12.93 27.28 4.85
CA LEU A 1046 14.31 27.35 4.36
C LEU A 1046 15.14 26.16 4.87
N VAL A 1047 14.98 25.84 6.15
CA VAL A 1047 15.67 24.74 6.83
C VAL A 1047 15.36 23.42 6.13
N ALA A 1048 14.07 23.13 5.94
CA ALA A 1048 13.61 21.94 5.23
C ALA A 1048 14.19 21.85 3.80
N ARG A 1049 14.14 22.95 3.04
CA ARG A 1049 14.66 22.99 1.66
C ARG A 1049 16.17 22.76 1.59
N LYS A 1050 16.94 23.41 2.46
CA LYS A 1050 18.42 23.35 2.44
C LYS A 1050 18.93 21.99 2.90
N PHE A 1051 18.30 21.42 3.92
CA PHE A 1051 18.70 20.11 4.46
C PHE A 1051 18.28 18.96 3.54
N PHE A 1052 17.18 19.09 2.79
CA PHE A 1052 16.78 18.12 1.77
C PHE A 1052 17.71 18.13 0.54
N ALA A 1053 18.18 19.30 0.11
CA ALA A 1053 18.98 19.43 -1.13
C ALA A 1053 20.41 18.89 -1.01
N GLY A 1054 20.99 18.81 0.19
CA GLY A 1054 22.34 18.30 0.41
C GLY A 1054 23.45 19.10 -0.32
N LEU A 1055 24.65 18.50 -0.44
CA LEU A 1055 25.75 19.05 -1.22
C LEU A 1055 25.50 18.71 -2.70
N ASN A 1056 24.73 19.54 -3.39
CA ASN A 1056 24.72 19.54 -4.86
C ASN A 1056 26.08 20.03 -5.36
N LEU A 1057 27.03 19.10 -5.49
CA LEU A 1057 28.23 19.28 -6.30
C LEU A 1057 27.76 19.25 -7.76
N THR A 1058 27.40 20.42 -8.28
CA THR A 1058 27.22 20.67 -9.72
C THR A 1058 28.44 20.23 -10.51
#